data_AF-A0A951S9A3-F1
#
_entry.id   AF-A0A951S9A3-F1
#
_cell.length_a   1.000
_cell.length_b   1.000
_cell.length_c   1.000
_cell.angle_alpha   90.00
_cell.angle_beta   90.00
_cell.angle_gamma   90.00
#
_symmetry.space_group_name_H-M   'P 1'
#
loop_
_entity.id
_entity.type
_entity.pdbx_description
1 polymer ?
#
loop_
_entity_poly.entity_id
_entity_poly.type
_entity_poly.pdbx_seq_one_letter_code
_entity_poly.pdbx_strand_id
1 'polypeptide(L)'
;MNKKIVSLCVIALVTSTAFAQKNTKKISTPSVVSVPSNPWVFTYGKDTVYKQEFERLLSKNRNTKDTPTEKDVREYLDLYQNFKMKVKEALAMQLDTISTFKTELAGYRKQLANPYLTDKKASENLVKEAYQHMLKEVNASHILINCKENAKPADTLAAYNKALDIRKQYLKGESFDSLAVKNSEDPSATFNYGNLGWFSAFDMIYPFEKVAYTTPKGQVSMPFRTRFGYHILKVNNIRDAKGEVRVQHIMRSTGENASAATIAEQKAVIDSAYELSKNKLISFDELVAKYSQDEGSKPNKGLMNWFSSSSRFPEEFKEAAFALKEKGDVSKVFITKYGFHIIKLADTRPVGTFKETEENIKTKVARDSRAESSKASVVARIKRENNFKENKVNYATFVKMCDSSMFLDNYQVDETKFTGKQLFSIGNVSYTDKDVAKYIEVTHDMYEPGSSVQMLVNTVYNRFIDDKVLAYEESQLETKYEDFRNLMQEYHDGILLFDLTDKMVWNKAVIDTVGLEKFHENNKEKYMWKERVKVLTYNCLDDKTKKAAIKLIAKGLTPEQIKAKLSKKITGAIVITEQKAERGESPAMDKLYDQKGIVDIPNENNQYKFYFVEGIVGPEPKSLKEAKGIITSDYQNYLEKEWIQMLRNKYPVTVNESTVKQLFK
;
A
#
# COMPACT_ATOMS: atom_id res chain seq x y z
N MET A 1 -6.17 -32.21 0.33
CA MET A 1 -6.70 -32.01 -1.03
C MET A 1 -7.66 -30.82 -1.14
N ASN A 2 -8.47 -30.51 -0.10
CA ASN A 2 -9.47 -29.41 -0.12
C ASN A 2 -8.94 -27.97 -0.01
N LYS A 3 -7.67 -27.73 0.36
CA LYS A 3 -7.07 -26.38 0.32
C LYS A 3 -6.91 -25.83 -1.10
N LYS A 4 -6.95 -26.66 -2.15
CA LYS A 4 -6.83 -26.19 -3.55
C LYS A 4 -8.13 -25.59 -4.12
N ILE A 5 -9.30 -26.02 -3.66
CA ILE A 5 -10.59 -25.62 -4.28
C ILE A 5 -11.02 -24.22 -3.83
N VAL A 6 -10.86 -23.89 -2.54
CA VAL A 6 -11.12 -22.54 -2.02
C VAL A 6 -10.01 -21.56 -2.46
N SER A 7 -8.76 -22.04 -2.57
CA SER A 7 -7.67 -21.27 -3.14
C SER A 7 -7.87 -20.91 -4.61
N LEU A 8 -8.42 -21.79 -5.47
CA LEU A 8 -8.48 -21.49 -6.91
C LEU A 8 -9.48 -20.38 -7.29
N CYS A 9 -10.60 -20.21 -6.57
CA CYS A 9 -11.56 -19.14 -6.87
C CYS A 9 -11.25 -17.82 -6.14
N VAL A 10 -10.69 -17.88 -4.92
CA VAL A 10 -10.35 -16.67 -4.14
C VAL A 10 -8.95 -16.14 -4.50
N ILE A 11 -7.95 -17.00 -4.76
CA ILE A 11 -6.59 -16.53 -5.14
C ILE A 11 -6.55 -15.98 -6.57
N ALA A 12 -7.41 -16.46 -7.47
CA ALA A 12 -7.51 -15.90 -8.82
C ALA A 12 -8.03 -14.44 -8.84
N LEU A 13 -8.83 -14.04 -7.84
CA LEU A 13 -9.31 -12.66 -7.69
C LEU A 13 -8.26 -11.74 -7.04
N VAL A 14 -7.39 -12.26 -6.17
CA VAL A 14 -6.39 -11.46 -5.43
C VAL A 14 -5.06 -11.31 -6.18
N THR A 15 -4.76 -12.15 -7.19
CA THR A 15 -3.44 -12.16 -7.88
C THR A 15 -3.44 -11.65 -9.33
N SER A 16 -4.57 -11.20 -9.89
CA SER A 16 -4.61 -10.68 -11.28
C SER A 16 -4.74 -9.16 -11.36
N THR A 17 -3.79 -8.40 -10.80
CA THR A 17 -3.63 -6.96 -11.11
C THR A 17 -2.86 -6.70 -12.41
N ALA A 18 -2.54 -7.74 -13.19
CA ALA A 18 -1.64 -7.63 -14.34
C ALA A 18 -2.15 -8.32 -15.62
N PHE A 19 -3.43 -8.22 -15.99
CA PHE A 19 -3.86 -8.56 -17.37
C PHE A 19 -5.12 -7.78 -17.78
N ALA A 20 -4.98 -6.46 -17.85
CA ALA A 20 -5.87 -5.62 -18.67
C ALA A 20 -4.99 -4.84 -19.65
N GLN A 21 -4.46 -5.52 -20.67
CA GLN A 21 -3.76 -4.82 -21.75
C GLN A 21 -3.77 -5.57 -23.08
N LYS A 22 -4.09 -4.78 -24.12
CA LYS A 22 -4.09 -5.03 -25.57
C LYS A 22 -5.39 -5.61 -26.15
N ASN A 23 -6.36 -4.72 -26.41
CA ASN A 23 -7.03 -4.64 -27.71
C ASN A 23 -7.90 -3.37 -27.81
N THR A 24 -7.31 -2.24 -28.21
CA THR A 24 -8.06 -1.10 -28.74
C THR A 24 -8.31 -1.34 -30.23
N LYS A 25 -9.36 -2.10 -30.57
CA LYS A 25 -9.85 -2.15 -31.95
C LYS A 25 -10.54 -0.82 -32.29
N LYS A 26 -10.23 -0.27 -33.46
CA LYS A 26 -10.87 0.92 -34.05
C LYS A 26 -12.39 0.75 -34.08
N ILE A 27 -13.10 1.80 -33.70
CA ILE A 27 -14.55 1.93 -33.77
C ILE A 27 -14.95 2.00 -35.26
N SER A 28 -15.67 0.98 -35.74
CA SER A 28 -16.39 0.99 -37.01
C SER A 28 -17.87 1.26 -36.76
N THR A 29 -18.49 2.01 -37.68
CA THR A 29 -19.90 2.41 -37.70
C THR A 29 -20.89 1.22 -37.59
N PRO A 30 -22.12 1.47 -37.09
CA PRO A 30 -23.09 0.41 -36.81
C PRO A 30 -23.63 -0.15 -38.13
N SER A 31 -23.11 -1.31 -38.53
CA SER A 31 -23.76 -2.18 -39.50
C SER A 31 -24.80 -3.00 -38.74
N VAL A 32 -25.98 -3.22 -39.32
CA VAL A 32 -27.05 -4.05 -38.74
C VAL A 32 -26.51 -5.46 -38.52
N VAL A 33 -26.15 -5.80 -37.28
CA VAL A 33 -25.63 -7.10 -36.88
C VAL A 33 -26.81 -8.02 -36.59
N SER A 34 -27.00 -9.04 -37.43
CA SER A 34 -27.77 -10.23 -37.07
C SER A 34 -27.21 -10.80 -35.76
N VAL A 35 -28.03 -10.87 -34.71
CA VAL A 35 -27.64 -11.41 -33.40
C VAL A 35 -27.05 -12.81 -33.61
N PRO A 36 -25.74 -13.04 -33.35
CA PRO A 36 -25.20 -14.38 -33.37
C PRO A 36 -25.91 -15.18 -32.27
N SER A 37 -26.42 -16.38 -32.57
CA SER A 37 -26.96 -17.26 -31.55
C SER A 37 -25.84 -17.58 -30.56
N ASN A 38 -25.81 -16.94 -29.39
CA ASN A 38 -24.83 -17.25 -28.36
C ASN A 38 -25.22 -18.61 -27.75
N PRO A 39 -24.48 -19.70 -28.01
CA PRO A 39 -24.89 -21.02 -27.54
C PRO A 39 -24.77 -21.07 -26.01
N TRP A 40 -25.75 -21.68 -25.35
CA TRP A 40 -25.76 -21.84 -23.89
C TRP A 40 -25.02 -23.13 -23.48
N VAL A 41 -24.42 -23.12 -22.29
CA VAL A 41 -23.66 -24.25 -21.72
C VAL A 41 -24.51 -25.01 -20.71
N PHE A 42 -25.13 -24.31 -19.76
CA PHE A 42 -26.07 -24.90 -18.81
C PHE A 42 -27.07 -23.86 -18.30
N THR A 43 -28.19 -24.33 -17.74
CA THR A 43 -29.18 -23.53 -17.02
C THR A 43 -29.18 -23.92 -15.55
N TYR A 44 -29.63 -23.01 -14.68
CA TYR A 44 -29.82 -23.25 -13.25
C TYR A 44 -31.08 -22.51 -12.76
N GLY A 45 -32.16 -23.26 -12.57
CA GLY A 45 -33.50 -22.68 -12.46
C GLY A 45 -33.89 -21.94 -13.75
N LYS A 46 -34.18 -20.63 -13.67
CA LYS A 46 -34.54 -19.79 -14.82
C LYS A 46 -33.36 -19.11 -15.51
N ASP A 47 -32.16 -19.19 -14.94
CA ASP A 47 -30.99 -18.47 -15.45
C ASP A 47 -30.20 -19.37 -16.41
N THR A 48 -29.46 -18.74 -17.33
CA THR A 48 -28.69 -19.43 -18.37
C THR A 48 -27.25 -18.92 -18.38
N VAL A 49 -26.29 -19.84 -18.42
CA VAL A 49 -24.87 -19.52 -18.67
C VAL A 49 -24.57 -19.74 -20.14
N TYR A 50 -23.99 -18.73 -20.78
CA TYR A 50 -23.60 -18.77 -22.19
C TYR A 50 -22.13 -19.19 -22.39
N LYS A 51 -21.84 -19.73 -23.57
CA LYS A 51 -20.52 -20.26 -23.94
C LYS A 51 -19.41 -19.23 -23.74
N GLN A 52 -19.63 -17.99 -24.18
CA GLN A 52 -18.64 -16.92 -24.10
C GLN A 52 -18.24 -16.61 -22.64
N GLU A 53 -19.21 -16.53 -21.72
CA GLU A 53 -18.95 -16.33 -20.29
C GLU A 53 -18.14 -17.50 -19.71
N PHE A 54 -18.55 -18.73 -20.03
CA PHE A 54 -17.91 -19.94 -19.53
C PHE A 54 -16.47 -20.10 -20.03
N GLU A 55 -16.22 -19.89 -21.32
CA GLU A 55 -14.87 -19.98 -21.93
C GLU A 55 -13.92 -18.94 -21.35
N ARG A 56 -14.40 -17.70 -21.15
CA ARG A 56 -13.62 -16.62 -20.55
C ARG A 56 -13.13 -16.99 -19.15
N LEU A 57 -14.03 -17.52 -18.31
CA LEU A 57 -13.68 -17.86 -16.94
C LEU A 57 -12.87 -19.16 -16.84
N LEU A 58 -13.15 -20.15 -17.70
CA LEU A 58 -12.36 -21.38 -17.81
C LEU A 58 -10.90 -21.09 -18.20
N SER A 59 -10.70 -20.27 -19.24
CA SER A 59 -9.35 -19.89 -19.69
C SER A 59 -8.59 -19.11 -18.61
N LYS A 60 -9.26 -18.18 -17.92
CA LYS A 60 -8.68 -17.44 -16.79
C LYS A 60 -8.27 -18.37 -15.63
N ASN A 61 -9.08 -19.39 -15.32
CA ASN A 61 -8.80 -20.33 -14.24
C ASN A 61 -7.62 -21.27 -14.54
N ARG A 62 -7.48 -21.72 -15.79
CA ARG A 62 -6.43 -22.67 -16.20
C ARG A 62 -5.03 -22.06 -16.31
N ASN A 63 -4.93 -20.74 -16.46
CA ASN A 63 -3.66 -20.02 -16.62
C ASN A 63 -2.72 -20.61 -17.69
N THR A 64 -3.29 -21.24 -18.72
CA THR A 64 -2.58 -21.84 -19.87
C THR A 64 -3.32 -21.48 -21.15
N LYS A 65 -2.61 -21.47 -22.28
CA LYS A 65 -3.19 -21.17 -23.61
C LYS A 65 -3.59 -22.42 -24.40
N ASP A 66 -3.32 -23.59 -23.86
CA ASP A 66 -3.60 -24.87 -24.52
C ASP A 66 -5.10 -25.17 -24.48
N THR A 67 -5.60 -25.88 -25.50
CA THR A 67 -6.99 -26.34 -25.54
C THR A 67 -7.31 -27.17 -24.29
N PRO A 68 -8.45 -26.91 -23.60
CA PRO A 68 -8.82 -27.69 -22.43
C PRO A 68 -9.19 -29.13 -22.79
N THR A 69 -8.81 -30.06 -21.93
CA THR A 69 -9.23 -31.47 -22.07
C THR A 69 -10.70 -31.62 -21.66
N GLU A 70 -11.35 -32.71 -22.07
CA GLU A 70 -12.72 -33.01 -21.62
C GLU A 70 -12.82 -33.04 -20.08
N LYS A 71 -11.80 -33.60 -19.42
CA LYS A 71 -11.72 -33.63 -17.95
C LYS A 71 -11.68 -32.22 -17.37
N ASP A 72 -10.83 -31.34 -17.89
CA ASP A 72 -10.72 -29.95 -17.44
C ASP A 72 -12.06 -29.23 -17.55
N VAL A 73 -12.75 -29.38 -18.69
CA VAL A 73 -14.06 -28.75 -18.93
C VAL A 73 -15.11 -29.29 -17.97
N ARG A 74 -15.19 -30.61 -17.76
CA ARG A 74 -16.21 -31.22 -16.89
C ARG A 74 -15.99 -30.91 -15.41
N GLU A 75 -14.75 -30.93 -14.94
CA GLU A 75 -14.43 -30.54 -13.56
C GLU A 75 -14.77 -29.07 -13.30
N TYR A 76 -14.40 -28.18 -14.22
CA TYR A 76 -14.74 -26.76 -14.10
C TYR A 76 -16.24 -26.50 -14.24
N LEU A 77 -16.94 -27.24 -15.11
CA LEU A 77 -18.39 -27.14 -15.29
C LEU A 77 -19.14 -27.41 -13.98
N ASP A 78 -18.78 -28.47 -13.24
CA ASP A 78 -19.43 -28.77 -11.96
C ASP A 78 -19.16 -27.67 -10.92
N LEU A 79 -17.91 -27.21 -10.82
CA LEU A 79 -17.53 -26.10 -9.93
C LEU A 79 -18.31 -24.82 -10.27
N TYR A 80 -18.44 -24.50 -11.56
CA TYR A 80 -19.11 -23.28 -12.00
C TYR A 80 -20.63 -23.34 -11.81
N GLN A 81 -21.24 -24.52 -12.00
CA GLN A 81 -22.65 -24.73 -11.64
C GLN A 81 -22.89 -24.47 -10.16
N ASN A 82 -22.07 -25.09 -9.28
CA ASN A 82 -22.16 -24.90 -7.83
C ASN A 82 -21.99 -23.42 -7.47
N PHE A 83 -21.02 -22.75 -8.08
CA PHE A 83 -20.79 -21.31 -7.91
C PHE A 83 -22.02 -20.47 -8.27
N LYS A 84 -22.58 -20.64 -9.48
CA LYS A 84 -23.73 -19.83 -9.94
C LYS A 84 -24.98 -20.04 -9.07
N MET A 85 -25.22 -21.27 -8.61
CA MET A 85 -26.32 -21.54 -7.68
C MET A 85 -26.11 -20.87 -6.31
N LYS A 86 -24.88 -20.88 -5.78
CA LYS A 86 -24.54 -20.19 -4.51
C LYS A 86 -24.74 -18.67 -4.65
N VAL A 87 -24.26 -18.07 -5.74
CA VAL A 87 -24.47 -16.62 -6.01
C VAL A 87 -25.96 -16.30 -6.15
N LYS A 88 -26.73 -17.14 -6.85
CA LYS A 88 -28.19 -16.98 -6.97
C LYS A 88 -28.89 -17.03 -5.61
N GLU A 89 -28.47 -17.94 -4.73
CA GLU A 89 -29.00 -18.00 -3.36
C GLU A 89 -28.64 -16.73 -2.58
N ALA A 90 -27.40 -16.23 -2.70
CA ALA A 90 -26.96 -15.01 -2.02
C ALA A 90 -27.82 -13.80 -2.42
N LEU A 91 -28.12 -13.67 -3.71
CA LEU A 91 -29.02 -12.65 -4.26
C LEU A 91 -30.46 -12.84 -3.77
N ALA A 92 -30.97 -14.07 -3.73
CA ALA A 92 -32.29 -14.35 -3.19
C ALA A 92 -32.41 -13.97 -1.69
N MET A 93 -31.28 -14.00 -0.96
CA MET A 93 -31.17 -13.55 0.43
C MET A 93 -30.84 -12.04 0.57
N GLN A 94 -30.80 -11.30 -0.54
CA GLN A 94 -30.52 -9.86 -0.60
C GLN A 94 -29.17 -9.46 0.02
N LEU A 95 -28.17 -10.36 -0.01
CA LEU A 95 -26.85 -10.07 0.57
C LEU A 95 -26.13 -8.91 -0.16
N ASP A 96 -26.44 -8.70 -1.44
CA ASP A 96 -25.97 -7.59 -2.27
C ASP A 96 -26.55 -6.22 -1.86
N THR A 97 -27.62 -6.22 -1.05
CA THR A 97 -28.25 -4.98 -0.59
C THR A 97 -27.64 -4.42 0.70
N ILE A 98 -26.84 -5.23 1.39
CA ILE A 98 -26.23 -4.92 2.68
C ILE A 98 -25.21 -3.79 2.54
N SER A 99 -25.17 -2.89 3.52
CA SER A 99 -24.27 -1.72 3.52
C SER A 99 -22.78 -2.10 3.43
N THR A 100 -22.35 -3.13 4.17
CA THR A 100 -20.97 -3.63 4.14
C THR A 100 -20.58 -4.12 2.74
N PHE A 101 -21.44 -4.93 2.11
CA PHE A 101 -21.26 -5.39 0.73
C PHE A 101 -21.11 -4.22 -0.24
N LYS A 102 -22.06 -3.27 -0.22
CA LYS A 102 -22.04 -2.08 -1.11
C LYS A 102 -20.78 -1.26 -0.92
N THR A 103 -20.35 -1.08 0.33
CA THR A 103 -19.14 -0.31 0.66
C THR A 103 -17.88 -1.01 0.16
N GLU A 104 -17.78 -2.32 0.36
CA GLU A 104 -16.65 -3.12 -0.11
C GLU A 104 -16.56 -3.11 -1.65
N LEU A 105 -17.68 -3.40 -2.33
CA LEU A 105 -17.74 -3.41 -3.79
C LEU A 105 -17.43 -2.03 -4.39
N ALA A 106 -17.94 -0.95 -3.77
CA ALA A 106 -17.60 0.42 -4.19
C ALA A 106 -16.10 0.72 -4.02
N GLY A 107 -15.47 0.18 -2.98
CA GLY A 107 -14.02 0.25 -2.77
C GLY A 107 -13.24 -0.37 -3.91
N TYR A 108 -13.58 -1.60 -4.30
CA TYR A 108 -12.96 -2.27 -5.46
C TYR A 108 -13.24 -1.49 -6.75
N ARG A 109 -14.48 -1.06 -6.97
CA ARG A 109 -14.87 -0.29 -8.15
C ARG A 109 -13.98 0.95 -8.33
N LYS A 110 -13.75 1.70 -7.25
CA LYS A 110 -12.89 2.90 -7.27
C LYS A 110 -11.45 2.57 -7.67
N GLN A 111 -10.90 1.46 -7.17
CA GLN A 111 -9.55 1.02 -7.52
C GLN A 111 -9.45 0.58 -8.99
N LEU A 112 -10.44 -0.17 -9.45
CA LEU A 112 -10.50 -0.71 -10.81
C LEU A 112 -10.79 0.38 -11.87
N ALA A 113 -11.42 1.49 -11.47
CA ALA A 113 -11.75 2.61 -12.36
C ALA A 113 -10.51 3.44 -12.74
N ASN A 114 -9.51 3.52 -11.86
CA ASN A 114 -8.35 4.41 -12.01
C ASN A 114 -7.60 4.27 -13.36
N PRO A 115 -7.36 3.07 -13.92
CA PRO A 115 -6.73 2.91 -15.23
C PRO A 115 -7.51 3.52 -16.40
N TYR A 116 -8.82 3.70 -16.25
CA TYR A 116 -9.70 4.28 -17.27
C TYR A 116 -9.79 5.81 -17.16
N LEU A 117 -9.58 6.33 -15.94
CA LEU A 117 -9.63 7.76 -15.61
C LEU A 117 -8.26 8.44 -15.66
N THR A 118 -7.21 7.72 -16.05
CA THR A 118 -5.84 8.24 -16.18
C THR A 118 -5.27 7.94 -17.57
N ASP A 119 -4.37 8.78 -18.08
CA ASP A 119 -3.63 8.44 -19.29
C ASP A 119 -2.42 7.61 -18.87
N LYS A 120 -2.57 6.28 -18.95
CA LYS A 120 -1.52 5.34 -18.59
C LYS A 120 -0.20 5.63 -19.31
N LYS A 121 -0.23 6.00 -20.58
CA LYS A 121 1.00 6.26 -21.36
C LYS A 121 1.64 7.57 -20.92
N ALA A 122 0.85 8.62 -20.69
CA ALA A 122 1.36 9.87 -20.14
C ALA A 122 1.97 9.65 -18.75
N SER A 123 1.28 8.91 -17.88
CA SER A 123 1.75 8.57 -16.53
C SER A 123 3.04 7.74 -16.57
N GLU A 124 3.13 6.72 -17.43
CA GLU A 124 4.36 5.94 -17.63
C GLU A 124 5.53 6.81 -18.12
N ASN A 125 5.26 7.77 -19.02
CA ASN A 125 6.28 8.71 -19.49
C ASN A 125 6.74 9.64 -18.36
N LEU A 126 5.83 10.15 -17.53
CA LEU A 126 6.17 10.97 -16.37
C LEU A 126 6.99 10.19 -15.33
N VAL A 127 6.69 8.91 -15.13
CA VAL A 127 7.46 8.02 -14.24
C VAL A 127 8.87 7.81 -14.79
N LYS A 128 9.00 7.58 -16.09
CA LYS A 128 10.33 7.46 -16.74
C LYS A 128 11.11 8.77 -16.68
N GLU A 129 10.46 9.90 -16.97
CA GLU A 129 11.08 11.23 -16.90
C GLU A 129 11.56 11.52 -15.48
N ALA A 130 10.71 11.30 -14.47
CA ALA A 130 11.07 11.48 -13.07
C ALA A 130 12.26 10.60 -12.68
N TYR A 131 12.30 9.35 -13.14
CA TYR A 131 13.46 8.49 -12.93
C TYR A 131 14.73 9.06 -13.61
N GLN A 132 14.65 9.54 -14.84
CA GLN A 132 15.79 10.17 -15.51
C GLN A 132 16.28 11.41 -14.75
N HIS A 133 15.37 12.22 -14.21
CA HIS A 133 15.72 13.35 -13.35
C HIS A 133 16.38 12.89 -12.04
N MET A 134 15.92 11.80 -11.41
CA MET A 134 16.54 11.23 -10.19
C MET A 134 17.99 10.78 -10.40
N LEU A 135 18.39 10.45 -11.62
CA LEU A 135 19.78 10.08 -11.92
C LEU A 135 20.74 11.27 -11.94
N LYS A 136 20.21 12.51 -11.94
CA LYS A 136 20.99 13.73 -11.97
C LYS A 136 20.64 14.62 -10.77
N GLU A 137 21.56 15.52 -10.48
CA GLU A 137 21.33 16.65 -9.59
C GLU A 137 21.63 17.93 -10.36
N VAL A 138 20.79 18.95 -10.14
CA VAL A 138 20.93 20.27 -10.76
C VAL A 138 21.26 21.29 -9.69
N ASN A 139 22.27 22.11 -9.94
CA ASN A 139 22.53 23.32 -9.17
C ASN A 139 22.02 24.51 -9.96
N ALA A 140 21.10 25.30 -9.40
CA ALA A 140 20.54 26.45 -10.07
C ALA A 140 20.38 27.65 -9.14
N SER A 141 20.47 28.84 -9.74
CA SER A 141 20.05 30.09 -9.12
C SER A 141 18.72 30.55 -9.73
N HIS A 142 17.89 31.25 -8.97
CA HIS A 142 16.59 31.73 -9.46
C HIS A 142 16.27 33.16 -9.02
N ILE A 143 15.36 33.78 -9.78
CA ILE A 143 14.76 35.08 -9.50
C ILE A 143 13.24 34.91 -9.59
N LEU A 144 12.55 35.27 -8.52
CA LEU A 144 11.09 35.22 -8.43
C LEU A 144 10.50 36.62 -8.56
N ILE A 145 9.52 36.78 -9.45
CA ILE A 145 8.60 37.92 -9.49
C ILE A 145 7.23 37.41 -9.04
N ASN A 146 6.81 37.81 -7.85
CA ASN A 146 5.56 37.39 -7.22
C ASN A 146 4.37 37.74 -8.11
N CYS A 147 3.53 36.75 -8.33
CA CYS A 147 2.30 36.91 -9.06
C CYS A 147 1.32 35.84 -8.58
N LYS A 148 0.20 36.26 -7.99
CA LYS A 148 -0.82 35.34 -7.46
C LYS A 148 -1.38 34.46 -8.55
N GLU A 149 -1.68 33.20 -8.25
CA GLU A 149 -2.18 32.21 -9.21
C GLU A 149 -3.35 32.74 -10.04
N ASN A 150 -4.30 33.41 -9.37
CA ASN A 150 -5.48 34.04 -9.95
C ASN A 150 -5.34 35.57 -10.16
N ALA A 151 -4.12 36.09 -10.33
CA ALA A 151 -3.88 37.52 -10.60
C ALA A 151 -4.56 37.99 -11.89
N LYS A 152 -4.80 39.30 -12.00
CA LYS A 152 -5.43 39.88 -13.20
C LYS A 152 -4.53 39.68 -14.44
N PRO A 153 -5.11 39.65 -15.66
CA PRO A 153 -4.31 39.57 -16.90
C PRO A 153 -3.26 40.68 -17.04
N ALA A 154 -3.56 41.90 -16.58
CA ALA A 154 -2.60 43.01 -16.59
C ALA A 154 -1.41 42.75 -15.64
N ASP A 155 -1.67 42.26 -14.42
CA ASP A 155 -0.64 41.99 -13.42
C ASP A 155 0.27 40.82 -13.82
N THR A 156 -0.32 39.77 -14.41
CA THR A 156 0.44 38.64 -14.96
C THR A 156 1.34 39.06 -16.13
N LEU A 157 0.85 39.92 -17.02
CA LEU A 157 1.67 40.46 -18.12
C LEU A 157 2.79 41.38 -17.60
N ALA A 158 2.51 42.22 -16.61
CA ALA A 158 3.50 43.09 -15.98
C ALA A 158 4.63 42.28 -15.33
N ALA A 159 4.29 41.24 -14.55
CA ALA A 159 5.26 40.35 -13.92
C ALA A 159 6.11 39.59 -14.95
N TYR A 160 5.50 39.08 -16.03
CA TYR A 160 6.22 38.43 -17.12
C TYR A 160 7.21 39.38 -17.81
N ASN A 161 6.78 40.61 -18.11
CA ASN A 161 7.63 41.62 -18.75
C ASN A 161 8.79 42.05 -17.84
N LYS A 162 8.56 42.19 -16.52
CA LYS A 162 9.62 42.44 -15.53
C LYS A 162 10.65 41.31 -15.54
N ALA A 163 10.21 40.06 -15.54
CA ALA A 163 11.10 38.91 -15.64
C ALA A 163 11.88 38.91 -16.98
N LEU A 164 11.22 39.18 -18.11
CA LEU A 164 11.90 39.30 -19.40
C LEU A 164 12.99 40.37 -19.40
N ASP A 165 12.76 41.51 -18.76
CA ASP A 165 13.73 42.59 -18.68
C ASP A 165 14.96 42.20 -17.86
N ILE A 166 14.76 41.56 -16.70
CA ILE A 166 15.86 41.04 -15.87
C ILE A 166 16.70 40.02 -16.64
N ARG A 167 16.06 39.13 -17.42
CA ARG A 167 16.78 38.20 -18.31
C ARG A 167 17.62 38.96 -19.34
N LYS A 168 17.10 40.03 -19.93
CA LYS A 168 17.85 40.85 -20.90
C LYS A 168 19.05 41.53 -20.26
N GLN A 169 18.93 42.01 -19.01
CA GLN A 169 20.04 42.57 -18.24
C GLN A 169 21.15 41.53 -18.03
N TYR A 170 20.80 40.30 -17.63
CA TYR A 170 21.76 39.21 -17.52
C TYR A 170 22.46 38.91 -18.85
N LEU A 171 21.72 38.83 -19.96
CA LEU A 171 22.29 38.59 -21.29
C LEU A 171 23.20 39.71 -21.79
N LYS A 172 23.09 40.93 -21.22
CA LYS A 172 24.01 42.05 -21.49
C LYS A 172 25.28 42.00 -20.65
N GLY A 173 25.42 41.02 -19.75
CA GLY A 173 26.62 40.79 -18.94
C GLY A 173 26.49 41.15 -17.46
N GLU A 174 25.31 41.54 -16.99
CA GLU A 174 25.10 41.75 -15.55
C GLU A 174 25.16 40.42 -14.77
N SER A 175 25.69 40.47 -13.55
CA SER A 175 25.77 39.29 -12.68
C SER A 175 24.38 38.82 -12.26
N PHE A 176 24.12 37.51 -12.40
CA PHE A 176 22.84 36.91 -11.99
C PHE A 176 22.60 37.09 -10.48
N ASP A 177 23.64 36.95 -9.67
CA ASP A 177 23.59 37.07 -8.22
C ASP A 177 23.19 38.49 -7.80
N SER A 178 23.76 39.50 -8.48
CA SER A 178 23.39 40.91 -8.26
C SER A 178 21.96 41.20 -8.69
N LEU A 179 21.53 40.64 -9.83
CA LEU A 179 20.15 40.76 -10.30
C LEU A 179 19.16 40.09 -9.35
N ALA A 180 19.54 38.95 -8.75
CA ALA A 180 18.72 38.23 -7.78
C ALA A 180 18.54 39.04 -6.50
N VAL A 181 19.62 39.54 -5.90
CA VAL A 181 19.54 40.40 -4.70
C VAL A 181 18.70 41.65 -4.96
N LYS A 182 18.85 42.27 -6.13
CA LYS A 182 18.16 43.52 -6.48
C LYS A 182 16.68 43.33 -6.79
N ASN A 183 16.30 42.25 -7.47
CA ASN A 183 14.99 42.13 -8.10
C ASN A 183 14.14 40.96 -7.63
N SER A 184 14.73 39.95 -6.99
CA SER A 184 13.99 38.76 -6.57
C SER A 184 13.11 39.08 -5.37
N GLU A 185 11.87 38.64 -5.43
CA GLU A 185 10.87 38.77 -4.38
C GLU A 185 10.74 37.47 -3.55
N ASP A 186 11.67 36.52 -3.75
CA ASP A 186 11.94 35.42 -2.82
C ASP A 186 12.80 35.95 -1.65
N PRO A 187 12.31 35.86 -0.39
CA PRO A 187 13.07 36.29 0.79
C PRO A 187 14.48 35.70 0.88
N SER A 188 14.69 34.50 0.33
CA SER A 188 15.98 33.81 0.39
C SER A 188 17.10 34.50 -0.38
N ALA A 189 16.73 35.26 -1.43
CA ALA A 189 17.67 35.90 -2.34
C ALA A 189 18.63 36.88 -1.66
N THR A 190 18.24 37.45 -0.51
CA THR A 190 19.05 38.40 0.25
C THR A 190 20.30 37.76 0.89
N PHE A 191 20.26 36.47 1.19
CA PHE A 191 21.38 35.77 1.85
C PHE A 191 21.99 34.65 1.02
N ASN A 192 21.25 34.06 0.06
CA ASN A 192 21.79 33.05 -0.85
C ASN A 192 22.09 33.59 -2.26
N TYR A 193 21.87 34.88 -2.50
CA TYR A 193 22.07 35.52 -3.82
C TYR A 193 21.27 34.85 -4.95
N GLY A 194 20.12 34.24 -4.61
CA GLY A 194 19.27 33.46 -5.50
C GLY A 194 19.72 32.01 -5.71
N ASN A 195 20.83 31.56 -5.12
CA ASN A 195 21.34 30.20 -5.29
C ASN A 195 20.56 29.19 -4.45
N LEU A 196 19.94 28.21 -5.12
CA LEU A 196 19.14 27.16 -4.49
C LEU A 196 19.96 25.93 -4.07
N GLY A 197 21.25 25.88 -4.42
CA GLY A 197 22.09 24.71 -4.20
C GLY A 197 21.72 23.55 -5.12
N TRP A 198 22.16 22.34 -4.75
CA TRP A 198 21.89 21.10 -5.49
C TRP A 198 20.53 20.52 -5.12
N PHE A 199 19.73 20.16 -6.12
CA PHE A 199 18.46 19.45 -5.93
C PHE A 199 18.26 18.33 -6.95
N SER A 200 17.44 17.35 -6.60
CA SER A 200 17.05 16.23 -7.46
C SER A 200 15.55 16.30 -7.81
N ALA A 201 15.03 15.27 -8.48
CA ALA A 201 13.61 15.17 -8.79
C ALA A 201 12.77 15.18 -7.49
N PHE A 202 11.58 15.79 -7.56
CA PHE A 202 10.62 15.94 -6.46
C PHE A 202 11.03 16.92 -5.35
N ASP A 203 12.23 17.48 -5.37
CA ASP A 203 12.65 18.51 -4.40
C ASP A 203 12.03 19.88 -4.70
N MET A 204 11.69 20.12 -5.98
CA MET A 204 11.06 21.33 -6.49
C MET A 204 9.68 21.01 -7.08
N ILE A 205 8.81 22.02 -7.18
CA ILE A 205 7.55 21.86 -7.91
C ILE A 205 7.82 21.54 -9.39
N TYR A 206 7.02 20.68 -9.99
CA TYR A 206 7.29 20.15 -11.32
C TYR A 206 7.52 21.20 -12.42
N PRO A 207 6.76 22.31 -12.51
CA PRO A 207 7.05 23.32 -13.52
C PRO A 207 8.45 23.94 -13.38
N PHE A 208 8.96 24.04 -12.16
CA PHE A 208 10.32 24.52 -11.89
C PHE A 208 11.37 23.43 -12.21
N GLU A 209 11.15 22.21 -11.71
CA GLU A 209 12.00 21.04 -12.01
C GLU A 209 12.17 20.89 -13.53
N LYS A 210 11.06 20.87 -14.29
CA LYS A 210 11.08 20.71 -15.73
C LYS A 210 11.95 21.75 -16.44
N VAL A 211 11.88 23.02 -16.03
CA VAL A 211 12.70 24.08 -16.64
C VAL A 211 14.17 23.94 -16.22
N ALA A 212 14.43 23.56 -14.96
CA ALA A 212 15.79 23.37 -14.47
C ALA A 212 16.52 22.21 -15.18
N TYR A 213 15.82 21.10 -15.43
CA TYR A 213 16.39 19.92 -16.09
C TYR A 213 16.48 20.06 -17.62
N THR A 214 15.73 20.98 -18.23
CA THR A 214 15.79 21.25 -19.68
C THR A 214 16.72 22.41 -20.05
N THR A 215 17.00 23.33 -19.12
CA THR A 215 17.92 24.44 -19.36
C THR A 215 19.38 23.94 -19.35
N PRO A 216 20.19 24.21 -20.40
CA PRO A 216 21.57 23.75 -20.44
C PRO A 216 22.42 24.35 -19.32
N LYS A 217 23.45 23.60 -18.88
CA LYS A 217 24.45 24.08 -17.92
C LYS A 217 25.06 25.42 -18.38
N GLY A 218 25.10 26.38 -17.47
CA GLY A 218 25.61 27.74 -17.68
C GLY A 218 24.59 28.71 -18.28
N GLN A 219 23.41 28.25 -18.69
CA GLN A 219 22.41 29.10 -19.36
C GLN A 219 21.28 29.56 -18.43
N VAL A 220 20.60 30.62 -18.89
CA VAL A 220 19.40 31.18 -18.26
C VAL A 220 18.13 30.77 -19.03
N SER A 221 17.10 30.37 -18.30
CA SER A 221 15.81 29.99 -18.86
C SER A 221 15.06 31.20 -19.45
N MET A 222 14.01 30.93 -20.23
CA MET A 222 12.94 31.93 -20.43
C MET A 222 12.13 32.08 -19.13
N PRO A 223 11.41 33.21 -18.93
CA PRO A 223 10.50 33.32 -17.80
C PRO A 223 9.40 32.27 -17.88
N PHE A 224 9.13 31.61 -16.75
CA PHE A 224 8.11 30.57 -16.65
C PHE A 224 7.23 30.76 -15.43
N ARG A 225 5.99 30.28 -15.52
CA ARG A 225 4.96 30.50 -14.51
C ARG A 225 4.88 29.33 -13.53
N THR A 226 4.73 29.63 -12.25
CA THR A 226 4.35 28.68 -11.20
C THR A 226 3.25 29.31 -10.34
N ARG A 227 2.72 28.61 -9.32
CA ARG A 227 1.75 29.20 -8.37
C ARG A 227 2.29 30.42 -7.60
N PHE A 228 3.60 30.56 -7.46
CA PHE A 228 4.24 31.64 -6.70
C PHE A 228 4.43 32.92 -7.51
N GLY A 229 4.67 32.78 -8.82
CA GLY A 229 5.07 33.93 -9.62
C GLY A 229 5.59 33.55 -11.00
N TYR A 230 6.27 34.50 -11.63
CA TYR A 230 7.16 34.25 -12.75
C TYR A 230 8.57 34.04 -12.24
N HIS A 231 9.22 33.02 -12.78
CA HIS A 231 10.55 32.60 -12.40
C HIS A 231 11.48 32.74 -13.59
N ILE A 232 12.73 33.10 -13.31
CA ILE A 232 13.85 32.91 -14.22
C ILE A 232 14.87 32.11 -13.46
N LEU A 233 15.42 31.06 -14.07
CA LEU A 233 16.49 30.29 -13.45
C LEU A 233 17.74 30.28 -14.33
N LYS A 234 18.89 30.17 -13.68
CA LYS A 234 20.19 29.92 -14.29
C LYS A 234 20.69 28.57 -13.79
N VAL A 235 21.00 27.64 -14.69
CA VAL A 235 21.60 26.37 -14.30
C VAL A 235 23.09 26.58 -14.13
N ASN A 236 23.58 26.52 -12.90
CA ASN A 236 24.99 26.68 -12.60
C ASN A 236 25.78 25.43 -12.97
N ASN A 237 25.25 24.25 -12.63
CA ASN A 237 25.91 22.98 -12.89
C ASN A 237 24.93 21.80 -12.89
N ILE A 238 25.34 20.69 -13.50
CA ILE A 238 24.61 19.42 -13.55
C ILE A 238 25.62 18.30 -13.26
N ARG A 239 25.25 17.33 -12.42
CA ARG A 239 26.08 16.16 -12.09
C ARG A 239 25.24 14.89 -11.95
N ASP A 240 25.91 13.74 -11.94
CA ASP A 240 25.27 12.48 -11.56
C ASP A 240 24.87 12.50 -10.10
N ALA A 241 23.68 11.96 -9.82
CA ALA A 241 23.18 11.86 -8.45
C ALA A 241 24.07 10.92 -7.62
N LYS A 242 24.48 11.40 -6.44
CA LYS A 242 25.40 10.67 -5.56
C LYS A 242 24.73 9.56 -4.75
N GLY A 243 23.42 9.37 -4.92
CA GLY A 243 22.62 8.49 -4.07
C GLY A 243 22.45 9.07 -2.66
N GLU A 244 22.38 8.19 -1.68
CA GLU A 244 22.21 8.55 -0.27
C GLU A 244 23.31 7.96 0.59
N VAL A 245 23.66 8.69 1.65
CA VAL A 245 24.60 8.25 2.67
C VAL A 245 23.90 8.13 4.02
N ARG A 246 24.43 7.27 4.86
CA ARG A 246 24.06 7.15 6.27
C ARG A 246 25.32 7.29 7.09
N VAL A 247 25.28 8.16 8.10
CA VAL A 247 26.45 8.44 8.95
C VAL A 247 26.11 8.30 10.42
N GLN A 248 27.12 7.96 11.22
CA GLN A 248 27.12 8.26 12.65
C GLN A 248 27.75 9.62 12.88
N HIS A 249 27.24 10.39 13.82
CA HIS A 249 27.62 11.78 14.02
C HIS A 249 27.89 12.12 15.48
N ILE A 250 28.94 12.90 15.71
CA ILE A 250 29.27 13.54 16.98
C ILE A 250 29.20 15.04 16.77
N MET A 251 28.37 15.72 17.55
CA MET A 251 28.21 17.17 17.52
C MET A 251 28.69 17.80 18.82
N ARG A 252 29.45 18.90 18.72
CA ARG A 252 29.70 19.83 19.82
C ARG A 252 29.07 21.16 19.47
N SER A 253 27.96 21.49 20.14
CA SER A 253 27.23 22.71 19.91
C SER A 253 28.03 23.91 20.39
N THR A 254 28.19 24.93 19.55
CA THR A 254 28.73 26.21 19.99
C THR A 254 27.62 27.11 20.54
N GLY A 255 26.38 26.95 20.08
CA GLY A 255 25.28 27.88 20.38
C GLY A 255 25.35 29.16 19.54
N GLU A 256 24.20 29.82 19.34
CA GLU A 256 24.14 31.11 18.66
C GLU A 256 24.80 32.18 19.56
N ASN A 257 25.77 32.92 19.02
CA ASN A 257 26.55 33.96 19.72
C ASN A 257 27.48 33.49 20.86
N ALA A 258 28.01 32.27 20.79
CA ALA A 258 28.99 31.81 21.77
C ALA A 258 30.24 32.70 21.84
N SER A 259 30.79 32.84 23.05
CA SER A 259 32.07 33.50 23.26
C SER A 259 33.21 32.76 22.56
N ALA A 260 34.28 33.48 22.19
CA ALA A 260 35.46 32.86 21.60
C ALA A 260 36.06 31.76 22.51
N ALA A 261 35.97 31.92 23.83
CA ALA A 261 36.37 30.91 24.81
C ALA A 261 35.53 29.63 24.69
N THR A 262 34.20 29.76 24.60
CA THR A 262 33.28 28.63 24.40
C THR A 262 33.56 27.92 23.09
N ILE A 263 33.77 28.65 21.99
CA ILE A 263 34.10 28.06 20.69
C ILE A 263 35.41 27.27 20.77
N ALA A 264 36.45 27.84 21.39
CA ALA A 264 37.75 27.18 21.57
C ALA A 264 37.64 25.92 22.45
N GLU A 265 36.84 25.96 23.51
CA GLU A 265 36.57 24.81 24.38
C GLU A 265 35.88 23.68 23.59
N GLN A 266 34.79 23.98 22.89
CA GLN A 266 34.08 22.97 22.10
C GLN A 266 34.96 22.37 21.01
N LYS A 267 35.82 23.20 20.40
CA LYS A 267 36.82 22.76 19.43
C LYS A 267 37.82 21.79 20.05
N ALA A 268 38.41 22.13 21.20
CA ALA A 268 39.39 21.28 21.88
C ALA A 268 38.79 19.91 22.28
N VAL A 269 37.53 19.91 22.73
CA VAL A 269 36.81 18.68 23.07
C VAL A 269 36.59 17.81 21.83
N ILE A 270 36.15 18.39 20.72
CA ILE A 270 35.93 17.59 19.49
C ILE A 270 37.24 17.15 18.83
N ASP A 271 38.30 17.94 18.89
CA ASP A 271 39.62 17.56 18.40
C ASP A 271 40.16 16.35 19.18
N SER A 272 39.93 16.31 20.49
CA SER A 272 40.25 15.14 21.32
C SER A 272 39.45 13.91 20.90
N ALA A 273 38.15 14.05 20.65
CA ALA A 273 37.30 12.97 20.13
C ALA A 273 37.78 12.48 18.74
N TYR A 274 38.23 13.39 17.89
CA TYR A 274 38.79 13.08 16.57
C TYR A 274 40.07 12.25 16.69
N GLU A 275 41.03 12.65 17.53
CA GLU A 275 42.29 11.89 17.70
C GLU A 275 42.03 10.51 18.30
N LEU A 276 41.10 10.38 19.25
CA LEU A 276 40.67 9.08 19.77
C LEU A 276 40.05 8.19 18.68
N SER A 277 39.23 8.78 17.80
CA SER A 277 38.60 8.07 16.68
C SER A 277 39.61 7.63 15.62
N LYS A 278 40.48 8.56 15.19
CA LYS A 278 41.52 8.34 14.17
C LYS A 278 42.50 7.25 14.56
N ASN A 279 42.91 7.23 15.84
CA ASN A 279 43.80 6.21 16.40
C ASN A 279 43.06 4.93 16.83
N LYS A 280 41.73 4.86 16.61
CA LYS A 280 40.87 3.71 16.93
C LYS A 280 40.98 3.24 18.38
N LEU A 281 41.21 4.18 19.31
CA LEU A 281 41.45 3.86 20.73
C LEU A 281 40.18 3.45 21.49
N ILE A 282 39.03 3.96 21.05
CA ILE A 282 37.70 3.58 21.55
C ILE A 282 36.68 3.51 20.40
N SER A 283 35.57 2.83 20.63
CA SER A 283 34.52 2.70 19.61
C SER A 283 33.84 4.04 19.30
N PHE A 284 33.35 4.22 18.07
CA PHE A 284 32.61 5.43 17.70
C PHE A 284 31.32 5.59 18.52
N ASP A 285 30.69 4.49 18.92
CA ASP A 285 29.50 4.49 19.79
C ASP A 285 29.84 5.09 21.17
N GLU A 286 30.99 4.72 21.75
CA GLU A 286 31.47 5.32 22.99
C GLU A 286 31.85 6.79 22.84
N LEU A 287 32.44 7.16 21.70
CA LEU A 287 32.74 8.56 21.40
C LEU A 287 31.46 9.39 21.32
N VAL A 288 30.40 8.87 20.68
CA VAL A 288 29.10 9.53 20.67
C VAL A 288 28.54 9.68 22.09
N ALA A 289 28.57 8.62 22.89
CA ALA A 289 28.03 8.64 24.26
C ALA A 289 28.76 9.68 25.13
N LYS A 290 30.08 9.77 25.02
CA LYS A 290 30.93 10.66 25.83
C LYS A 290 30.92 12.11 25.33
N TYR A 291 30.99 12.32 24.02
CA TYR A 291 31.29 13.63 23.46
C TYR A 291 30.11 14.29 22.75
N SER A 292 29.16 13.55 22.19
CA SER A 292 28.08 14.17 21.41
C SER A 292 27.08 14.92 22.29
N GLN A 293 26.69 16.10 21.82
CA GLN A 293 25.62 16.96 22.35
C GLN A 293 24.39 16.99 21.44
N ASP A 294 24.37 16.18 20.38
CA ASP A 294 23.18 15.99 19.55
C ASP A 294 22.23 15.00 20.22
N GLU A 295 21.31 15.51 21.04
CA GLU A 295 20.33 14.70 21.76
C GLU A 295 19.38 13.92 20.82
N GLY A 296 19.24 14.33 19.56
CA GLY A 296 18.39 13.64 18.58
C GLY A 296 18.99 12.33 18.08
N SER A 297 20.32 12.29 17.87
CA SER A 297 21.00 11.09 17.37
C SER A 297 21.71 10.27 18.45
N LYS A 298 22.07 10.87 19.58
CA LYS A 298 22.83 10.21 20.67
C LYS A 298 22.17 8.92 21.20
N PRO A 299 20.84 8.83 21.43
CA PRO A 299 20.20 7.57 21.85
C PRO A 299 20.37 6.45 20.82
N ASN A 300 20.49 6.80 19.54
CA ASN A 300 20.75 5.87 18.44
C ASN A 300 22.24 5.81 18.09
N LYS A 301 23.13 6.02 19.07
CA LYS A 301 24.59 5.96 18.89
C LYS A 301 25.08 6.88 17.76
N GLY A 302 24.43 8.03 17.61
CA GLY A 302 24.79 9.06 16.63
C GLY A 302 24.32 8.73 15.21
N LEU A 303 23.67 7.60 15.00
CA LEU A 303 23.28 7.12 13.68
C LEU A 303 22.09 7.93 13.13
N MET A 304 22.33 8.60 12.01
CA MET A 304 21.35 9.43 11.32
C MET A 304 20.54 8.62 10.30
N ASN A 305 19.43 9.19 9.84
CA ASN A 305 18.67 8.66 8.72
C ASN A 305 19.46 8.81 7.41
N TRP A 306 19.07 8.05 6.39
CA TRP A 306 19.59 8.22 5.03
C TRP A 306 19.30 9.63 4.52
N PHE A 307 20.28 10.24 3.85
CA PHE A 307 20.09 11.54 3.21
C PHE A 307 20.87 11.65 1.91
N SER A 308 20.29 12.39 0.96
CA SER A 308 20.90 12.75 -0.32
C SER A 308 21.71 14.04 -0.21
N SER A 309 22.46 14.37 -1.27
CA SER A 309 23.16 15.64 -1.36
C SER A 309 22.21 16.85 -1.55
N SER A 310 20.96 16.58 -1.92
CA SER A 310 19.87 17.57 -1.99
C SER A 310 19.08 17.74 -0.68
N SER A 311 19.45 17.01 0.36
CA SER A 311 18.82 17.15 1.68
C SER A 311 19.06 18.54 2.30
N ARG A 312 18.28 18.86 3.33
CA ARG A 312 18.33 20.15 4.05
C ARG A 312 19.51 20.29 5.03
N PHE A 313 20.47 19.37 5.02
CA PHE A 313 21.66 19.51 5.85
C PHE A 313 22.54 20.68 5.38
N PRO A 314 23.30 21.33 6.28
CA PRO A 314 24.28 22.35 5.89
C PRO A 314 25.24 21.84 4.81
N GLU A 315 25.68 22.71 3.91
CA GLU A 315 26.52 22.29 2.77
C GLU A 315 27.82 21.66 3.24
N GLU A 316 28.47 22.22 4.27
CA GLU A 316 29.71 21.70 4.85
C GLU A 316 29.53 20.28 5.40
N PHE A 317 28.36 19.99 5.95
CA PHE A 317 28.02 18.65 6.45
C PHE A 317 27.86 17.65 5.30
N LYS A 318 27.16 18.05 4.24
CA LYS A 318 26.96 17.20 3.05
C LYS A 318 28.29 16.96 2.34
N GLU A 319 29.11 18.00 2.16
CA GLU A 319 30.44 17.86 1.56
C GLU A 319 31.32 16.88 2.35
N ALA A 320 31.36 17.01 3.68
CA ALA A 320 32.09 16.07 4.53
C ALA A 320 31.56 14.64 4.39
N ALA A 321 30.24 14.45 4.38
CA ALA A 321 29.63 13.11 4.33
C ALA A 321 29.86 12.40 3.00
N PHE A 322 29.66 13.12 1.89
CA PHE A 322 29.84 12.57 0.54
C PHE A 322 31.32 12.53 0.08
N ALA A 323 32.26 13.02 0.91
CA ALA A 323 33.70 12.85 0.68
C ALA A 323 34.24 11.52 1.24
N LEU A 324 33.53 10.89 2.17
CA LEU A 324 33.86 9.57 2.73
C LEU A 324 33.57 8.47 1.70
N LYS A 325 34.45 7.48 1.57
CA LYS A 325 34.35 6.47 0.51
C LYS A 325 34.03 5.09 1.05
N GLU A 326 34.73 4.68 2.10
CA GLU A 326 34.64 3.34 2.66
C GLU A 326 33.84 3.33 3.97
N LYS A 327 33.09 2.26 4.19
CA LYS A 327 32.34 2.08 5.43
C LYS A 327 33.29 2.11 6.62
N GLY A 328 33.00 3.01 7.57
CA GLY A 328 33.82 3.25 8.75
C GLY A 328 34.82 4.41 8.59
N ASP A 329 34.94 5.02 7.42
CA ASP A 329 35.72 6.24 7.23
C ASP A 329 35.21 7.35 8.15
N VAL A 330 36.13 8.12 8.73
CA VAL A 330 35.83 9.22 9.66
C VAL A 330 36.29 10.54 9.05
N SER A 331 35.43 11.55 9.07
CA SER A 331 35.77 12.89 8.60
C SER A 331 36.80 13.56 9.50
N LYS A 332 37.52 14.55 8.97
CA LYS A 332 38.16 15.57 9.82
C LYS A 332 37.09 16.33 10.60
N VAL A 333 37.50 17.06 11.65
CA VAL A 333 36.62 18.02 12.32
C VAL A 333 36.24 19.12 11.33
N PHE A 334 34.95 19.42 11.23
CA PHE A 334 34.42 20.53 10.44
C PHE A 334 33.36 21.28 11.24
N ILE A 335 33.02 22.50 10.79
CA ILE A 335 32.07 23.39 11.47
C ILE A 335 30.86 23.63 10.58
N THR A 336 29.67 23.69 11.18
CA THR A 336 28.47 24.26 10.55
C THR A 336 27.93 25.36 11.46
N LYS A 337 26.83 26.00 11.06
CA LYS A 337 26.11 26.96 11.92
C LYS A 337 25.68 26.38 13.28
N TYR A 338 25.64 25.05 13.43
CA TYR A 338 25.24 24.39 14.67
C TYR A 338 26.42 24.11 15.62
N GLY A 339 27.66 24.17 15.14
CA GLY A 339 28.85 23.89 15.94
C GLY A 339 29.85 22.99 15.21
N PHE A 340 30.67 22.26 15.96
CA PHE A 340 31.66 21.35 15.40
C PHE A 340 31.13 19.93 15.26
N HIS A 341 31.61 19.24 14.23
CA HIS A 341 31.12 17.93 13.83
C HIS A 341 32.26 16.98 13.47
N ILE A 342 32.07 15.70 13.81
CA ILE A 342 32.78 14.56 13.23
C ILE A 342 31.74 13.56 12.79
N ILE A 343 31.87 13.04 11.58
CA ILE A 343 30.98 11.99 11.08
C ILE A 343 31.78 10.76 10.69
N LYS A 344 31.16 9.59 10.86
CA LYS A 344 31.66 8.31 10.39
C LYS A 344 30.68 7.72 9.40
N LEU A 345 31.17 7.30 8.23
CA LEU A 345 30.34 6.67 7.22
C LEU A 345 29.82 5.33 7.72
N ALA A 346 28.51 5.21 7.86
CA ALA A 346 27.87 3.96 8.26
C ALA A 346 27.50 3.12 7.04
N ASP A 347 26.98 3.75 5.98
CA ASP A 347 26.61 3.08 4.74
C ASP A 347 26.37 4.07 3.59
N THR A 348 26.37 3.56 2.36
CA THR A 348 26.06 4.30 1.13
C THR A 348 25.11 3.49 0.27
N ARG A 349 24.17 4.13 -0.43
CA ARG A 349 23.37 3.46 -1.46
C ARG A 349 23.23 4.34 -2.70
N PRO A 350 23.43 3.78 -3.91
CA PRO A 350 23.21 4.52 -5.14
C PRO A 350 21.73 4.83 -5.33
N VAL A 351 21.41 5.64 -6.34
CA VAL A 351 20.04 5.73 -6.83
C VAL A 351 19.62 4.34 -7.31
N GLY A 352 18.53 3.81 -6.74
CA GLY A 352 18.03 2.48 -7.09
C GLY A 352 17.66 2.37 -8.57
N THR A 353 17.66 1.16 -9.11
CA THR A 353 17.28 0.93 -10.50
C THR A 353 15.84 1.32 -10.77
N PHE A 354 15.47 1.52 -12.04
CA PHE A 354 14.08 1.83 -12.41
C PHE A 354 13.11 0.81 -11.82
N LYS A 355 13.42 -0.49 -11.94
CA LYS A 355 12.56 -1.57 -11.42
C LYS A 355 12.37 -1.52 -9.90
N GLU A 356 13.40 -1.15 -9.15
CA GLU A 356 13.33 -1.05 -7.68
C GLU A 356 12.56 0.19 -7.22
N THR A 357 12.61 1.27 -8.00
CA THR A 357 12.06 2.58 -7.63
C THR A 357 10.72 2.90 -8.28
N GLU A 358 10.30 2.14 -9.30
CA GLU A 358 9.14 2.42 -10.16
C GLU A 358 7.86 2.68 -9.36
N GLU A 359 7.52 1.82 -8.39
CA GLU A 359 6.29 1.96 -7.60
C GLU A 359 6.33 3.18 -6.66
N ASN A 360 7.52 3.50 -6.12
CA ASN A 360 7.70 4.72 -5.32
C ASN A 360 7.52 5.97 -6.20
N ILE A 361 8.12 5.95 -7.40
CA ILE A 361 8.03 7.04 -8.37
C ILE A 361 6.59 7.21 -8.84
N LYS A 362 5.87 6.13 -9.18
CA LYS A 362 4.44 6.16 -9.53
C LYS A 362 3.61 6.85 -8.45
N THR A 363 3.86 6.51 -7.18
CA THR A 363 3.14 7.09 -6.04
C THR A 363 3.43 8.59 -5.90
N LYS A 364 4.70 9.01 -6.08
CA LYS A 364 5.07 10.43 -6.03
C LYS A 364 4.50 11.22 -7.22
N VAL A 365 4.64 10.68 -8.44
CA VAL A 365 4.11 11.26 -9.68
C VAL A 365 2.60 11.49 -9.57
N ALA A 366 1.85 10.51 -9.07
CA ALA A 366 0.39 10.60 -8.93
C ALA A 366 -0.08 11.68 -7.93
N ARG A 367 0.78 12.12 -7.00
CA ARG A 367 0.47 13.15 -5.99
C ARG A 367 1.05 14.52 -6.31
N ASP A 368 1.92 14.60 -7.31
CA ASP A 368 2.58 15.84 -7.74
C ASP A 368 1.76 16.51 -8.85
N SER A 369 1.84 17.84 -8.92
CA SER A 369 1.38 18.67 -10.04
C SER A 369 1.70 18.15 -11.45
N ARG A 370 2.73 17.29 -11.62
CA ARG A 370 3.00 16.61 -12.89
C ARG A 370 1.84 15.72 -13.38
N ALA A 371 1.04 15.15 -12.47
CA ALA A 371 -0.14 14.35 -12.79
C ALA A 371 -1.26 15.17 -13.46
N GLU A 372 -1.32 16.49 -13.25
CA GLU A 372 -2.35 17.35 -13.86
C GLU A 372 -2.32 17.30 -15.38
N SER A 373 -1.12 17.15 -15.97
CA SER A 373 -0.97 16.99 -17.43
C SER A 373 -1.59 15.70 -17.95
N SER A 374 -1.48 14.60 -17.18
CA SER A 374 -2.15 13.32 -17.47
C SER A 374 -3.66 13.47 -17.33
N LYS A 375 -4.14 14.09 -16.24
CA LYS A 375 -5.58 14.37 -16.02
C LYS A 375 -6.18 15.19 -17.16
N ALA A 376 -5.53 16.27 -17.57
CA ALA A 376 -5.99 17.14 -18.66
C ALA A 376 -6.14 16.38 -19.99
N SER A 377 -5.22 15.47 -20.32
CA SER A 377 -5.31 14.67 -21.55
C SER A 377 -6.51 13.73 -21.56
N VAL A 378 -6.84 13.13 -20.40
CA VAL A 378 -7.99 12.25 -20.22
C VAL A 378 -9.29 13.04 -20.30
N VAL A 379 -9.38 14.17 -19.60
CA VAL A 379 -10.53 15.06 -19.68
C VAL A 379 -10.79 15.48 -21.13
N ALA A 380 -9.74 15.87 -21.86
CA ALA A 380 -9.87 16.25 -23.27
C ALA A 380 -10.37 15.10 -24.16
N ARG A 381 -9.91 13.85 -23.90
CA ARG A 381 -10.41 12.64 -24.57
C ARG A 381 -11.90 12.44 -24.27
N ILE A 382 -12.29 12.43 -23.00
CA ILE A 382 -13.68 12.18 -22.57
C ILE A 382 -14.61 13.26 -23.14
N LYS A 383 -14.20 14.55 -23.10
CA LYS A 383 -14.97 15.65 -23.71
C LYS A 383 -15.25 15.40 -25.20
N ARG A 384 -14.24 14.92 -25.94
CA ARG A 384 -14.36 14.59 -27.38
C ARG A 384 -15.27 13.39 -27.63
N GLU A 385 -15.16 12.34 -26.82
CA GLU A 385 -15.91 11.09 -26.99
C GLU A 385 -17.39 11.23 -26.58
N ASN A 386 -17.70 12.15 -25.67
CA ASN A 386 -19.02 12.25 -25.04
C ASN A 386 -19.75 13.56 -25.38
N ASN A 387 -19.51 14.14 -26.55
CA ASN A 387 -20.22 15.32 -27.07
C ASN A 387 -20.30 16.49 -26.07
N PHE A 388 -19.18 16.81 -25.40
CA PHE A 388 -19.13 17.93 -24.47
C PHE A 388 -19.49 19.25 -25.17
N LYS A 389 -20.38 20.03 -24.56
CA LYS A 389 -20.80 21.35 -25.06
C LYS A 389 -20.77 22.35 -23.92
N GLU A 390 -20.17 23.51 -24.17
CA GLU A 390 -20.08 24.61 -23.22
C GLU A 390 -20.80 25.84 -23.77
N ASN A 391 -21.66 26.46 -22.96
CA ASN A 391 -22.35 27.69 -23.28
C ASN A 391 -21.60 28.90 -22.69
N LYS A 392 -20.69 29.46 -23.48
CA LYS A 392 -19.86 30.61 -23.08
C LYS A 392 -20.67 31.87 -22.76
N VAL A 393 -21.86 32.03 -23.33
CA VAL A 393 -22.74 33.19 -23.07
C VAL A 393 -23.36 33.09 -21.69
N ASN A 394 -23.90 31.91 -21.35
CA ASN A 394 -24.42 31.65 -20.00
C ASN A 394 -23.29 31.71 -18.97
N TYR A 395 -22.11 31.17 -19.29
CA TYR A 395 -20.94 31.27 -18.43
C TYR A 395 -20.51 32.72 -18.14
N ALA A 396 -20.41 33.56 -19.17
CA ALA A 396 -20.09 34.98 -18.99
C ALA A 396 -21.16 35.72 -18.15
N THR A 397 -22.41 35.25 -18.19
CA THR A 397 -23.49 35.77 -17.35
C THR A 397 -23.32 35.32 -15.90
N PHE A 398 -23.02 34.04 -15.66
CA PHE A 398 -22.72 33.50 -14.35
C PHE A 398 -21.54 34.22 -13.67
N VAL A 399 -20.44 34.43 -14.39
CA VAL A 399 -19.26 35.15 -13.85
C VAL A 399 -19.62 36.54 -13.34
N LYS A 400 -20.56 37.25 -13.99
CA LYS A 400 -21.05 38.57 -13.54
C LYS A 400 -21.90 38.52 -12.28
N MET A 401 -22.49 37.36 -11.96
CA MET A 401 -23.24 37.13 -10.72
C MET A 401 -22.30 36.75 -9.56
N CYS A 402 -21.06 36.37 -9.84
CA CYS A 402 -20.08 36.02 -8.83
C CYS A 402 -19.35 37.24 -8.28
N ASP A 403 -19.07 37.22 -6.99
CA ASP A 403 -18.30 38.24 -6.29
C ASP A 403 -17.40 37.58 -5.21
N SER A 404 -16.57 38.36 -4.54
CA SER A 404 -15.63 37.84 -3.54
C SER A 404 -16.30 37.22 -2.32
N SER A 405 -17.58 37.53 -2.03
CA SER A 405 -18.29 36.96 -0.87
C SER A 405 -18.53 35.46 -0.99
N MET A 406 -18.53 34.93 -2.23
CA MET A 406 -18.66 33.50 -2.51
C MET A 406 -17.45 32.67 -2.07
N PHE A 407 -16.34 33.32 -1.75
CA PHE A 407 -15.05 32.70 -1.44
C PHE A 407 -14.54 33.12 -0.05
N LEU A 408 -15.49 33.35 0.87
CA LEU A 408 -15.25 33.60 2.29
C LEU A 408 -15.58 32.34 3.10
N ASP A 409 -14.98 32.23 4.28
CA ASP A 409 -15.29 31.16 5.22
C ASP A 409 -16.80 31.15 5.55
N ASN A 410 -17.38 29.95 5.58
CA ASN A 410 -18.81 29.70 5.80
C ASN A 410 -19.76 30.28 4.74
N TYR A 411 -19.29 30.52 3.51
CA TYR A 411 -20.20 30.81 2.39
C TYR A 411 -21.31 29.75 2.30
N GLN A 412 -22.53 30.21 2.05
CA GLN A 412 -23.71 29.39 1.81
C GLN A 412 -24.36 29.89 0.52
N VAL A 413 -24.66 28.99 -0.40
CA VAL A 413 -25.22 29.42 -1.68
C VAL A 413 -26.63 29.97 -1.50
N ASP A 414 -26.86 31.20 -1.95
CA ASP A 414 -28.21 31.70 -2.21
C ASP A 414 -28.60 31.33 -3.64
N GLU A 415 -29.35 30.23 -3.79
CA GLU A 415 -29.78 29.75 -5.10
C GLU A 415 -30.66 30.75 -5.87
N THR A 416 -31.27 31.73 -5.20
CA THR A 416 -32.11 32.74 -5.85
C THR A 416 -31.31 33.74 -6.68
N LYS A 417 -30.01 33.87 -6.40
CA LYS A 417 -29.06 34.70 -7.17
C LYS A 417 -28.77 34.13 -8.57
N PHE A 418 -29.05 32.85 -8.79
CA PHE A 418 -28.68 32.11 -10.00
C PHE A 418 -29.91 31.70 -10.81
N THR A 419 -29.75 31.65 -12.13
CA THR A 419 -30.88 31.51 -13.07
C THR A 419 -31.29 30.08 -13.37
N GLY A 420 -30.49 29.09 -12.96
CA GLY A 420 -30.65 27.69 -13.37
C GLY A 420 -30.28 27.44 -14.83
N LYS A 421 -29.59 28.38 -15.49
CA LYS A 421 -29.21 28.24 -16.90
C LYS A 421 -28.07 27.25 -17.05
N GLN A 422 -28.17 26.40 -18.07
CA GLN A 422 -27.13 25.45 -18.43
C GLN A 422 -25.82 26.16 -18.80
N LEU A 423 -24.73 25.78 -18.14
CA LEU A 423 -23.37 26.22 -18.43
C LEU A 423 -22.64 25.24 -19.35
N PHE A 424 -22.78 23.93 -19.11
CA PHE A 424 -22.22 22.91 -19.99
C PHE A 424 -23.00 21.59 -19.89
N SER A 425 -22.76 20.69 -20.83
CA SER A 425 -23.32 19.33 -20.85
C SER A 425 -22.29 18.30 -21.29
N ILE A 426 -22.45 17.07 -20.79
CA ILE A 426 -21.69 15.88 -21.19
C ILE A 426 -22.70 14.78 -21.52
N GLY A 427 -22.73 14.32 -22.77
CA GLY A 427 -23.77 13.42 -23.25
C GLY A 427 -25.17 13.99 -23.01
N ASN A 428 -25.97 13.28 -22.22
CA ASN A 428 -27.34 13.67 -21.87
C ASN A 428 -27.45 14.38 -20.51
N VAL A 429 -26.33 14.62 -19.83
CA VAL A 429 -26.29 15.28 -18.51
C VAL A 429 -25.95 16.75 -18.69
N SER A 430 -26.72 17.62 -18.03
CA SER A 430 -26.56 19.08 -18.08
C SER A 430 -26.19 19.62 -16.70
N TYR A 431 -25.35 20.65 -16.66
CA TYR A 431 -24.94 21.34 -15.44
C TYR A 431 -25.19 22.85 -15.58
N THR A 432 -25.68 23.44 -14.51
CA THR A 432 -26.19 24.82 -14.45
C THR A 432 -25.30 25.73 -13.62
N ASP A 433 -25.63 27.03 -13.63
CA ASP A 433 -25.02 28.03 -12.76
C ASP A 433 -25.21 27.72 -11.26
N LYS A 434 -26.37 27.18 -10.87
CA LYS A 434 -26.64 26.71 -9.51
C LYS A 434 -25.72 25.58 -9.09
N ASP A 435 -25.45 24.63 -9.97
CA ASP A 435 -24.56 23.49 -9.67
C ASP A 435 -23.13 23.96 -9.39
N VAL A 436 -22.64 24.94 -10.16
CA VAL A 436 -21.31 25.53 -9.94
C VAL A 436 -21.28 26.33 -8.65
N ALA A 437 -22.33 27.11 -8.35
CA ALA A 437 -22.42 27.87 -7.11
C ALA A 437 -22.42 26.96 -5.88
N LYS A 438 -23.13 25.82 -5.94
CA LYS A 438 -23.10 24.80 -4.88
C LYS A 438 -21.74 24.12 -4.78
N TYR A 439 -21.04 23.94 -5.90
CA TYR A 439 -19.67 23.42 -5.89
C TYR A 439 -18.68 24.40 -5.20
N ILE A 440 -18.84 25.71 -5.40
CA ILE A 440 -18.04 26.73 -4.70
C ILE A 440 -18.25 26.63 -3.18
N GLU A 441 -19.50 26.47 -2.73
CA GLU A 441 -19.84 26.27 -1.30
C GLU A 441 -19.08 25.10 -0.66
N VAL A 442 -18.99 23.96 -1.34
CA VAL A 442 -18.38 22.76 -0.74
C VAL A 442 -16.85 22.70 -0.89
N THR A 443 -16.29 23.41 -1.88
CA THR A 443 -14.84 23.40 -2.13
C THR A 443 -14.06 24.37 -1.26
N HIS A 444 -14.72 25.41 -0.73
CA HIS A 444 -14.12 26.40 0.17
C HIS A 444 -12.86 27.07 -0.40
N ASP A 445 -12.78 27.27 -1.72
CA ASP A 445 -11.72 28.07 -2.32
C ASP A 445 -11.76 29.49 -1.74
N MET A 446 -10.62 30.00 -1.28
CA MET A 446 -10.55 31.29 -0.58
C MET A 446 -10.14 32.42 -1.52
N TYR A 447 -10.78 33.57 -1.38
CA TYR A 447 -10.35 34.78 -2.06
C TYR A 447 -9.14 35.39 -1.36
N GLU A 448 -8.03 35.51 -2.11
CA GLU A 448 -6.87 36.26 -1.66
C GLU A 448 -6.93 37.72 -2.14
N PRO A 449 -6.75 38.72 -1.26
CA PRO A 449 -6.68 40.13 -1.65
C PRO A 449 -5.68 40.37 -2.78
N GLY A 450 -6.11 41.10 -3.81
CA GLY A 450 -5.32 41.37 -5.02
C GLY A 450 -5.50 40.33 -6.14
N SER A 451 -6.17 39.21 -5.89
CA SER A 451 -6.59 38.28 -6.93
C SER A 451 -7.79 38.80 -7.73
N SER A 452 -7.99 38.27 -8.93
CA SER A 452 -9.20 38.51 -9.71
C SER A 452 -10.27 37.50 -9.32
N VAL A 453 -11.43 37.98 -8.85
CA VAL A 453 -12.61 37.12 -8.61
C VAL A 453 -12.97 36.35 -9.87
N GLN A 454 -12.95 36.99 -11.04
CA GLN A 454 -13.22 36.32 -12.32
C GLN A 454 -12.23 35.18 -12.59
N MET A 455 -10.94 35.35 -12.28
CA MET A 455 -9.95 34.29 -12.48
C MET A 455 -10.16 33.15 -11.48
N LEU A 456 -10.50 33.47 -10.24
CA LEU A 456 -10.84 32.46 -9.24
C LEU A 456 -12.07 31.65 -9.66
N VAL A 457 -13.14 32.32 -10.12
CA VAL A 457 -14.34 31.67 -10.68
C VAL A 457 -13.97 30.79 -11.88
N ASN A 458 -13.12 31.27 -12.80
CA ASN A 458 -12.64 30.46 -13.93
C ASN A 458 -11.91 29.20 -13.46
N THR A 459 -11.04 29.32 -12.47
CA THR A 459 -10.27 28.20 -11.91
C THR A 459 -11.20 27.16 -11.29
N VAL A 460 -12.16 27.59 -10.47
CA VAL A 460 -13.14 26.68 -9.84
C VAL A 460 -14.07 26.06 -10.87
N TYR A 461 -14.53 26.82 -11.85
CA TYR A 461 -15.39 26.32 -12.93
C TYR A 461 -14.70 25.27 -13.80
N ASN A 462 -13.43 25.48 -14.16
CA ASN A 462 -12.65 24.47 -14.91
C ASN A 462 -12.46 23.20 -14.08
N ARG A 463 -12.15 23.33 -12.78
CA ARG A 463 -12.04 22.19 -11.87
C ARG A 463 -13.36 21.42 -11.79
N PHE A 464 -14.48 22.14 -11.68
CA PHE A 464 -15.82 21.55 -11.67
C PHE A 464 -16.11 20.79 -12.97
N ILE A 465 -15.80 21.37 -14.14
CA ILE A 465 -15.94 20.67 -15.42
C ILE A 465 -15.12 19.38 -15.40
N ASP A 466 -13.85 19.44 -15.02
CA ASP A 466 -12.94 18.30 -15.06
C ASP A 466 -13.44 17.17 -14.14
N ASP A 467 -13.91 17.50 -12.94
CA ASP A 467 -14.48 16.55 -12.00
C ASP A 467 -15.77 15.92 -12.54
N LYS A 468 -16.67 16.70 -13.17
CA LYS A 468 -17.90 16.16 -13.77
C LYS A 468 -17.64 15.33 -15.03
N VAL A 469 -16.64 15.69 -15.82
CA VAL A 469 -16.19 14.90 -16.98
C VAL A 469 -15.66 13.53 -16.53
N LEU A 470 -14.82 13.51 -15.49
CA LEU A 470 -14.30 12.26 -14.95
C LEU A 470 -15.40 11.41 -14.30
N ALA A 471 -16.29 12.01 -13.51
CA ALA A 471 -17.42 11.33 -12.91
C ALA A 471 -18.39 10.76 -13.95
N TYR A 472 -18.59 11.47 -15.07
CA TYR A 472 -19.38 10.98 -16.19
C TYR A 472 -18.75 9.73 -16.80
N GLU A 473 -17.46 9.77 -17.17
CA GLU A 473 -16.76 8.59 -17.70
C GLU A 473 -16.78 7.43 -16.70
N GLU A 474 -16.57 7.72 -15.41
CA GLU A 474 -16.66 6.73 -14.33
C GLU A 474 -18.03 6.06 -14.29
N SER A 475 -19.12 6.80 -14.48
CA SER A 475 -20.49 6.23 -14.51
C SER A 475 -20.77 5.33 -15.72
N GLN A 476 -19.96 5.44 -16.78
CA GLN A 476 -20.14 4.70 -18.02
C GLN A 476 -19.23 3.48 -18.14
N LEU A 477 -18.38 3.19 -17.14
CA LEU A 477 -17.33 2.18 -17.28
C LEU A 477 -17.89 0.79 -17.58
N GLU A 478 -18.93 0.36 -16.87
CA GLU A 478 -19.59 -0.93 -17.06
C GLU A 478 -20.28 -1.04 -18.44
N THR A 479 -20.74 0.08 -18.98
CA THR A 479 -21.38 0.11 -20.31
C THR A 479 -20.33 0.13 -21.43
N LYS A 480 -19.30 0.95 -21.29
CA LYS A 480 -18.31 1.24 -22.33
C LYS A 480 -17.20 0.20 -22.42
N TYR A 481 -16.81 -0.41 -21.30
CA TYR A 481 -15.69 -1.35 -21.22
C TYR A 481 -16.16 -2.73 -20.75
N GLU A 482 -16.22 -3.68 -21.69
CA GLU A 482 -16.61 -5.06 -21.40
C GLU A 482 -15.74 -5.70 -20.32
N ASP A 483 -14.42 -5.50 -20.36
CA ASP A 483 -13.50 -6.04 -19.37
C ASP A 483 -13.77 -5.48 -17.97
N PHE A 484 -14.09 -4.19 -17.85
CA PHE A 484 -14.44 -3.57 -16.57
C PHE A 484 -15.75 -4.15 -16.02
N ARG A 485 -16.78 -4.26 -16.86
CA ARG A 485 -18.07 -4.86 -16.48
C ARG A 485 -17.90 -6.30 -16.00
N ASN A 486 -17.15 -7.09 -16.75
CA ASN A 486 -16.88 -8.49 -16.40
C ASN A 486 -16.14 -8.59 -15.07
N LEU A 487 -15.11 -7.76 -14.88
CA LEU A 487 -14.34 -7.75 -13.64
C LEU A 487 -15.21 -7.31 -12.45
N MET A 488 -16.04 -6.28 -12.61
CA MET A 488 -16.99 -5.86 -11.57
C MET A 488 -17.98 -6.96 -11.21
N GLN A 489 -18.49 -7.71 -12.19
CA GLN A 489 -19.35 -8.86 -11.93
C GLN A 489 -18.60 -9.97 -11.17
N GLU A 490 -17.34 -10.23 -11.51
CA GLU A 490 -16.52 -11.23 -10.81
C GLU A 490 -16.29 -10.86 -9.34
N TYR A 491 -16.01 -9.59 -9.04
CA TYR A 491 -15.89 -9.10 -7.66
C TYR A 491 -17.23 -9.19 -6.92
N HIS A 492 -18.31 -8.72 -7.53
CA HIS A 492 -19.65 -8.80 -6.97
C HIS A 492 -20.01 -10.24 -6.58
N ASP A 493 -19.86 -11.17 -7.51
CA ASP A 493 -20.20 -12.59 -7.29
C ASP A 493 -19.24 -13.26 -6.30
N GLY A 494 -17.97 -12.87 -6.30
CA GLY A 494 -16.95 -13.37 -5.37
C GLY A 494 -17.22 -13.00 -3.91
N ILE A 495 -17.60 -11.74 -3.65
CA ILE A 495 -17.96 -11.27 -2.30
C ILE A 495 -19.23 -12.01 -1.83
N LEU A 496 -20.26 -12.10 -2.67
CA LEU A 496 -21.49 -12.84 -2.35
C LEU A 496 -21.22 -14.31 -2.03
N LEU A 497 -20.36 -14.95 -2.81
CA LEU A 497 -19.97 -16.33 -2.58
C LEU A 497 -19.28 -16.48 -1.22
N PHE A 498 -18.34 -15.59 -0.90
CA PHE A 498 -17.59 -15.62 0.35
C PHE A 498 -18.53 -15.45 1.54
N ASP A 499 -19.35 -14.40 1.56
CA ASP A 499 -20.27 -14.10 2.66
C ASP A 499 -21.26 -15.23 2.89
N LEU A 500 -21.85 -15.77 1.81
CA LEU A 500 -22.80 -16.85 1.94
C LEU A 500 -22.13 -18.16 2.36
N THR A 501 -20.93 -18.47 1.85
CA THR A 501 -20.19 -19.69 2.23
C THR A 501 -19.74 -19.62 3.68
N ASP A 502 -19.29 -18.45 4.16
CA ASP A 502 -18.97 -18.26 5.57
C ASP A 502 -20.19 -18.53 6.45
N LYS A 503 -21.33 -17.93 6.10
CA LYS A 503 -22.60 -18.10 6.81
C LYS A 503 -23.11 -19.55 6.81
N MET A 504 -23.03 -20.24 5.68
CA MET A 504 -23.65 -21.57 5.51
C MET A 504 -22.73 -22.72 5.91
N VAL A 505 -21.41 -22.52 5.87
CA VAL A 505 -20.42 -23.59 6.03
C VAL A 505 -19.41 -23.23 7.11
N TRP A 506 -18.59 -22.19 6.92
CA TRP A 506 -17.39 -22.01 7.74
C TRP A 506 -17.71 -21.57 9.16
N ASN A 507 -18.42 -20.44 9.31
CA ASN A 507 -18.85 -19.93 10.59
C ASN A 507 -19.91 -20.84 11.21
N LYS A 508 -20.81 -21.41 10.39
CA LYS A 508 -21.79 -22.40 10.85
C LYS A 508 -21.13 -23.58 11.56
N ALA A 509 -20.09 -24.18 10.99
CA ALA A 509 -19.38 -25.31 11.62
C ALA A 509 -18.69 -24.97 12.94
N VAL A 510 -18.40 -23.68 13.19
CA VAL A 510 -17.76 -23.21 14.42
C VAL A 510 -18.80 -22.93 15.50
N ILE A 511 -19.94 -22.31 15.14
CA ILE A 511 -20.97 -21.89 16.10
C ILE A 511 -22.02 -22.98 16.38
N ASP A 512 -22.23 -23.93 15.45
CA ASP A 512 -23.16 -25.05 15.59
C ASP A 512 -22.55 -26.16 16.45
N THR A 513 -22.50 -25.94 17.76
CA THR A 513 -21.91 -26.89 18.72
C THR A 513 -22.66 -28.23 18.72
N VAL A 514 -24.00 -28.18 18.63
CA VAL A 514 -24.86 -29.37 18.65
C VAL A 514 -24.65 -30.22 17.39
N GLY A 515 -24.62 -29.59 16.22
CA GLY A 515 -24.37 -30.28 14.96
C GLY A 515 -22.95 -30.86 14.89
N LEU A 516 -21.95 -30.12 15.39
CA LEU A 516 -20.56 -30.60 15.44
C LEU A 516 -20.40 -31.80 16.38
N GLU A 517 -21.04 -31.79 17.55
CA GLU A 517 -21.05 -32.92 18.49
C GLU A 517 -21.72 -34.15 17.87
N LYS A 518 -22.88 -33.98 17.24
CA LYS A 518 -23.59 -35.08 16.55
C LYS A 518 -22.78 -35.63 15.38
N PHE A 519 -22.15 -34.76 14.59
CA PHE A 519 -21.28 -35.18 13.50
C PHE A 519 -20.08 -35.97 14.03
N HIS A 520 -19.47 -35.53 15.13
CA HIS A 520 -18.40 -36.27 15.79
C HIS A 520 -18.87 -37.66 16.22
N GLU A 521 -20.01 -37.76 16.92
CA GLU A 521 -20.59 -39.02 17.40
C GLU A 521 -20.74 -40.04 16.27
N ASN A 522 -21.31 -39.62 15.15
CA ASN A 522 -21.56 -40.47 13.98
C ASN A 522 -20.28 -40.86 13.21
N ASN A 523 -19.14 -40.22 13.49
CA ASN A 523 -17.89 -40.41 12.76
C ASN A 523 -16.71 -40.73 13.70
N LYS A 524 -16.97 -41.16 14.94
CA LYS A 524 -15.96 -41.41 15.97
C LYS A 524 -14.83 -42.32 15.51
N GLU A 525 -15.15 -43.34 14.72
CA GLU A 525 -14.19 -44.31 14.20
C GLU A 525 -13.14 -43.69 13.26
N LYS A 526 -13.43 -42.52 12.67
CA LYS A 526 -12.47 -41.78 11.85
C LYS A 526 -11.42 -41.05 12.70
N TYR A 527 -11.76 -40.71 13.94
CA TYR A 527 -10.93 -39.92 14.85
C TYR A 527 -10.47 -40.77 16.01
N MET A 528 -9.60 -41.73 15.74
CA MET A 528 -9.09 -42.63 16.78
C MET A 528 -7.71 -42.19 17.26
N TRP A 529 -7.50 -42.26 18.57
CA TRP A 529 -6.17 -42.47 19.11
C TRP A 529 -5.70 -43.88 18.72
N LYS A 530 -4.43 -44.00 18.34
CA LYS A 530 -3.75 -45.28 18.23
C LYS A 530 -3.35 -45.77 19.62
N GLU A 531 -2.63 -46.88 19.71
CA GLU A 531 -2.08 -47.37 20.97
C GLU A 531 -1.19 -46.30 21.63
N ARG A 532 -1.44 -46.04 22.91
CA ARG A 532 -0.73 -45.02 23.69
C ARG A 532 -0.13 -45.60 24.95
N VAL A 533 1.09 -45.21 25.28
CA VAL A 533 1.67 -45.52 26.59
C VAL A 533 1.12 -44.54 27.63
N LYS A 534 0.54 -45.05 28.73
CA LYS A 534 0.10 -44.25 29.87
C LYS A 534 1.19 -44.19 30.93
N VAL A 535 1.64 -42.98 31.23
CA VAL A 535 2.82 -42.75 32.06
C VAL A 535 2.56 -41.64 33.07
N LEU A 536 2.94 -41.89 34.32
CA LEU A 536 3.09 -40.85 35.32
C LEU A 536 4.55 -40.37 35.30
N THR A 537 4.75 -39.09 35.03
CA THR A 537 6.05 -38.45 35.10
C THR A 537 6.25 -37.84 36.47
N TYR A 538 7.32 -38.24 37.15
CA TYR A 538 7.73 -37.69 38.44
C TYR A 538 8.92 -36.77 38.21
N ASN A 539 8.70 -35.46 38.34
CA ASN A 539 9.76 -34.46 38.36
C ASN A 539 10.10 -34.12 39.81
N CYS A 540 11.31 -34.42 40.24
CA CYS A 540 11.76 -34.23 41.62
C CYS A 540 12.78 -33.09 41.73
N LEU A 541 12.81 -32.45 42.90
CA LEU A 541 13.76 -31.37 43.20
C LEU A 541 15.22 -31.84 43.25
N ASP A 542 15.46 -33.00 43.86
CA ASP A 542 16.78 -33.58 44.07
C ASP A 542 16.75 -35.13 44.03
N ASP A 543 17.93 -35.74 43.96
CA ASP A 543 18.10 -37.22 43.96
C ASP A 543 17.53 -37.87 45.23
N LYS A 544 17.58 -37.17 46.36
CA LYS A 544 17.02 -37.65 47.64
C LYS A 544 15.50 -37.78 47.54
N THR A 545 14.84 -36.80 46.95
CA THR A 545 13.40 -36.79 46.72
C THR A 545 13.00 -37.85 45.70
N LYS A 546 13.80 -38.02 44.64
CA LYS A 546 13.63 -39.09 43.64
C LYS A 546 13.67 -40.49 44.28
N LYS A 547 14.71 -40.79 45.06
CA LYS A 547 14.86 -42.06 45.78
C LYS A 547 13.73 -42.29 46.79
N ALA A 548 13.31 -41.23 47.50
CA ALA A 548 12.18 -41.31 48.42
C ALA A 548 10.86 -41.62 47.69
N ALA A 549 10.60 -40.98 46.55
CA ALA A 549 9.42 -41.23 45.72
C ALA A 549 9.37 -42.69 45.23
N ILE A 550 10.48 -43.19 44.67
CA ILE A 550 10.61 -44.60 44.23
C ILE A 550 10.29 -45.57 45.39
N LYS A 551 10.82 -45.31 46.59
CA LYS A 551 10.57 -46.15 47.77
C LYS A 551 9.10 -46.12 48.22
N LEU A 552 8.42 -44.98 48.06
CA LEU A 552 7.01 -44.85 48.40
C LEU A 552 6.10 -45.53 47.36
N ILE A 553 6.46 -45.48 46.07
CA ILE A 553 5.78 -46.24 45.01
C ILE A 553 5.90 -47.75 45.31
N ALA A 554 7.09 -48.23 45.67
CA ALA A 554 7.31 -49.63 46.04
C ALA A 554 6.52 -50.07 47.29
N LYS A 555 6.08 -49.12 48.14
CA LYS A 555 5.21 -49.36 49.29
C LYS A 555 3.71 -49.29 48.95
N GLY A 556 3.35 -49.12 47.67
CA GLY A 556 1.97 -49.09 47.20
C GLY A 556 1.22 -47.78 47.46
N LEU A 557 1.92 -46.66 47.71
CA LEU A 557 1.26 -45.37 47.89
C LEU A 557 0.78 -44.79 46.55
N THR A 558 -0.34 -44.10 46.56
CA THR A 558 -0.86 -43.41 45.36
C THR A 558 -0.05 -42.15 45.03
N PRO A 559 -0.09 -41.65 43.79
CA PRO A 559 0.58 -40.41 43.39
C PRO A 559 0.23 -39.22 44.30
N GLU A 560 -1.03 -39.08 44.71
CA GLU A 560 -1.51 -38.01 45.59
C GLU A 560 -0.89 -38.13 46.98
N GLN A 561 -0.82 -39.34 47.52
CA GLN A 561 -0.20 -39.60 48.83
C GLN A 561 1.30 -39.33 48.80
N ILE A 562 1.98 -39.68 47.70
CA ILE A 562 3.41 -39.41 47.50
C ILE A 562 3.64 -37.90 47.42
N LYS A 563 2.85 -37.19 46.60
CA LYS A 563 2.94 -35.73 46.47
C LYS A 563 2.70 -35.03 47.80
N ALA A 564 1.68 -35.44 48.55
CA ALA A 564 1.36 -34.88 49.87
C ALA A 564 2.47 -35.13 50.90
N LYS A 565 3.07 -36.33 50.92
CA LYS A 565 4.17 -36.65 51.86
C LYS A 565 5.46 -35.91 51.53
N LEU A 566 5.83 -35.85 50.26
CA LEU A 566 7.12 -35.29 49.85
C LEU A 566 7.09 -33.76 49.70
N SER A 567 5.92 -33.15 49.46
CA SER A 567 5.79 -31.70 49.37
C SER A 567 5.47 -31.00 50.70
N LYS A 568 5.45 -31.73 51.83
CA LYS A 568 5.06 -31.18 53.14
C LYS A 568 6.03 -30.12 53.69
N LYS A 569 7.33 -30.26 53.38
CA LYS A 569 8.38 -29.32 53.83
C LYS A 569 8.72 -28.26 52.79
N ILE A 570 8.64 -28.61 51.51
CA ILE A 570 8.92 -27.74 50.37
C ILE A 570 7.79 -27.94 49.35
N THR A 571 6.97 -26.92 49.17
CA THR A 571 5.90 -26.93 48.17
C THR A 571 6.51 -27.08 46.77
N GLY A 572 6.07 -28.08 46.01
CA GLY A 572 6.61 -28.36 44.67
C GLY A 572 7.89 -29.19 44.64
N ALA A 573 8.33 -29.77 45.76
CA ALA A 573 9.47 -30.71 45.79
C ALA A 573 9.30 -31.91 44.84
N ILE A 574 8.05 -32.26 44.54
CA ILE A 574 7.71 -33.23 43.52
C ILE A 574 6.47 -32.78 42.72
N VAL A 575 6.58 -32.84 41.40
CA VAL A 575 5.48 -32.59 40.48
C VAL A 575 5.22 -33.87 39.71
N ILE A 576 4.00 -34.39 39.85
CA ILE A 576 3.56 -35.61 39.16
C ILE A 576 2.56 -35.20 38.09
N THR A 577 2.81 -35.59 36.85
CA THR A 577 1.93 -35.33 35.72
C THR A 577 1.63 -36.64 34.99
N GLU A 578 0.35 -36.90 34.76
CA GLU A 578 -0.09 -38.00 33.88
C GLU A 578 -0.02 -37.55 32.42
N GLN A 579 0.46 -38.43 31.56
CA GLN A 579 0.42 -38.25 30.11
C GLN A 579 0.11 -39.58 29.41
N LYS A 580 -0.59 -39.49 28.28
CA LYS A 580 -0.73 -40.57 27.30
C LYS A 580 -0.05 -40.10 26.02
N ALA A 581 0.84 -40.90 25.44
CA ALA A 581 1.56 -40.54 24.22
C ALA A 581 1.45 -41.64 23.17
N GLU A 582 1.28 -41.27 21.90
CA GLU A 582 1.36 -42.18 20.74
C GLU A 582 2.83 -42.46 20.36
N ARG A 583 3.08 -43.60 19.72
CA ARG A 583 4.42 -43.97 19.26
C ARG A 583 4.87 -42.99 18.18
N GLY A 584 6.06 -42.43 18.34
CA GLY A 584 6.64 -41.40 17.47
C GLY A 584 6.37 -39.95 17.90
N GLU A 585 5.57 -39.71 18.95
CA GLU A 585 5.37 -38.35 19.48
C GLU A 585 6.60 -37.84 20.27
N SER A 586 7.37 -38.74 20.88
CA SER A 586 8.57 -38.36 21.65
C SER A 586 9.56 -39.53 21.78
N PRO A 587 10.86 -39.31 21.48
CA PRO A 587 11.89 -40.34 21.66
C PRO A 587 11.99 -40.90 23.08
N ALA A 588 11.62 -40.10 24.09
CA ALA A 588 11.61 -40.54 25.48
C ALA A 588 10.40 -41.44 25.79
N MET A 589 9.22 -41.16 25.20
CA MET A 589 8.03 -41.98 25.41
C MET A 589 8.10 -43.28 24.62
N ASP A 590 8.71 -43.28 23.44
CA ASP A 590 8.89 -44.47 22.63
C ASP A 590 9.68 -45.57 23.37
N LYS A 591 10.66 -45.18 24.18
CA LYS A 591 11.44 -46.10 25.03
C LYS A 591 10.62 -46.73 26.16
N LEU A 592 9.45 -46.17 26.50
CA LEU A 592 8.60 -46.63 27.59
C LEU A 592 7.54 -47.64 27.15
N TYR A 593 7.30 -47.79 25.84
CA TYR A 593 6.26 -48.68 25.33
C TYR A 593 6.46 -50.15 25.69
N ASP A 594 7.71 -50.59 25.77
CA ASP A 594 8.07 -51.99 26.06
C ASP A 594 8.48 -52.19 27.53
N GLN A 595 8.18 -51.22 28.39
CA GLN A 595 8.58 -51.19 29.80
C GLN A 595 7.36 -51.22 30.74
N LYS A 596 7.53 -51.68 31.98
CA LYS A 596 6.48 -51.69 33.00
C LYS A 596 7.01 -51.23 34.35
N GLY A 597 6.24 -50.40 35.05
CA GLY A 597 6.62 -49.89 36.37
C GLY A 597 7.63 -48.74 36.29
N ILE A 598 8.56 -48.67 37.24
CA ILE A 598 9.50 -47.55 37.37
C ILE A 598 10.57 -47.65 36.29
N VAL A 599 10.67 -46.62 35.45
CA VAL A 599 11.71 -46.49 34.43
C VAL A 599 12.45 -45.18 34.65
N ASP A 600 13.76 -45.29 34.84
CA ASP A 600 14.65 -44.15 34.95
C ASP A 600 15.43 -43.98 33.64
N ILE A 601 15.10 -42.95 32.86
CA ILE A 601 15.78 -42.64 31.62
C ILE A 601 16.84 -41.57 31.93
N PRO A 602 18.15 -41.85 31.72
CA PRO A 602 19.19 -40.86 31.89
C PRO A 602 18.93 -39.65 30.97
N ASN A 603 18.85 -38.46 31.54
CA ASN A 603 18.63 -37.20 30.81
C ASN A 603 19.92 -36.37 30.81
N GLU A 604 20.27 -35.78 29.67
CA GLU A 604 21.50 -34.99 29.49
C GLU A 604 21.56 -33.70 30.33
N ASN A 605 20.42 -33.24 30.87
CA ASN A 605 20.28 -31.95 31.56
C ASN A 605 20.17 -32.03 33.11
N ASN A 606 20.61 -33.12 33.73
CA ASN A 606 20.69 -33.26 35.20
C ASN A 606 19.35 -33.04 35.97
N GLN A 607 18.21 -33.23 35.31
CA GLN A 607 16.88 -33.16 35.94
C GLN A 607 16.56 -34.48 36.65
N TYR A 608 16.24 -34.45 37.95
CA TYR A 608 15.87 -35.63 38.74
C TYR A 608 14.45 -36.10 38.40
N LYS A 609 14.33 -36.70 37.21
CA LYS A 609 13.08 -37.16 36.62
C LYS A 609 13.05 -38.68 36.52
N PHE A 610 11.89 -39.29 36.68
CA PHE A 610 11.65 -40.68 36.30
C PHE A 610 10.19 -40.89 35.89
N TYR A 611 9.93 -42.04 35.30
CA TYR A 611 8.63 -42.41 34.77
C TYR A 611 8.09 -43.63 35.52
N PHE A 612 6.78 -43.65 35.73
CA PHE A 612 6.06 -44.86 36.11
C PHE A 612 5.12 -45.22 34.97
N VAL A 613 5.43 -46.31 34.28
CA VAL A 613 4.64 -46.83 33.16
C VAL A 613 3.50 -47.67 33.72
N GLU A 614 2.29 -47.16 33.59
CA GLU A 614 1.07 -47.86 34.03
C GLU A 614 0.66 -48.95 33.03
N GLY A 615 0.94 -48.73 31.73
CA GLY A 615 0.72 -49.71 30.68
C GLY A 615 0.37 -49.07 29.33
N ILE A 616 -0.07 -49.90 28.39
CA ILE A 616 -0.57 -49.47 27.08
C ILE A 616 -2.09 -49.33 27.14
N VAL A 617 -2.58 -48.20 26.67
CA VAL A 617 -4.00 -47.93 26.42
C VAL A 617 -4.27 -48.25 24.96
N GLY A 618 -5.24 -49.13 24.71
CA GLY A 618 -5.65 -49.50 23.36
C GLY A 618 -6.26 -48.32 22.59
N PRO A 619 -6.52 -48.50 21.29
CA PRO A 619 -7.16 -47.46 20.46
C PRO A 619 -8.51 -47.04 21.04
N GLU A 620 -8.72 -45.73 21.18
CA GLU A 620 -9.99 -45.16 21.66
C GLU A 620 -10.36 -43.91 20.84
N PRO A 621 -11.66 -43.59 20.65
CA PRO A 621 -12.06 -42.38 19.96
C PRO A 621 -11.53 -41.12 20.66
N LYS A 622 -11.00 -40.18 19.88
CA LYS A 622 -10.63 -38.85 20.36
C LYS A 622 -11.91 -38.12 20.80
N SER A 623 -11.84 -37.38 21.89
CA SER A 623 -12.91 -36.45 22.25
C SER A 623 -12.97 -35.27 21.28
N LEU A 624 -14.11 -34.58 21.23
CA LEU A 624 -14.27 -33.38 20.41
C LEU A 624 -13.19 -32.33 20.73
N LYS A 625 -12.79 -32.18 22.00
CA LYS A 625 -11.75 -31.23 22.41
C LYS A 625 -10.37 -31.60 21.87
N GLU A 626 -10.05 -32.89 21.80
CA GLU A 626 -8.76 -33.40 21.35
C GLU A 626 -8.57 -33.32 19.82
N ALA A 627 -9.66 -33.42 19.05
CA ALA A 627 -9.61 -33.42 17.58
C ALA A 627 -10.41 -32.27 16.93
N LYS A 628 -10.76 -31.22 17.70
CA LYS A 628 -11.69 -30.16 17.28
C LYS A 628 -11.41 -29.60 15.89
N GLY A 629 -10.15 -29.25 15.60
CA GLY A 629 -9.79 -28.63 14.32
C GLY A 629 -10.07 -29.53 13.09
N ILE A 630 -9.73 -30.82 13.18
CA ILE A 630 -9.96 -31.77 12.08
C ILE A 630 -11.45 -32.07 11.96
N ILE A 631 -12.14 -32.29 13.08
CA ILE A 631 -13.59 -32.55 13.10
C ILE A 631 -14.35 -31.35 12.53
N THR A 632 -14.02 -30.12 12.91
CA THR A 632 -14.63 -28.91 12.35
C THR A 632 -14.40 -28.82 10.85
N SER A 633 -13.19 -29.11 10.36
CA SER A 633 -12.91 -29.11 8.92
C SER A 633 -13.71 -30.18 8.16
N ASP A 634 -13.86 -31.38 8.71
CA ASP A 634 -14.67 -32.43 8.12
C ASP A 634 -16.17 -32.11 8.17
N TYR A 635 -16.62 -31.46 9.24
CA TYR A 635 -17.99 -30.99 9.38
C TYR A 635 -18.32 -29.88 8.36
N GLN A 636 -17.38 -28.96 8.10
CA GLN A 636 -17.51 -28.00 7.00
C GLN A 636 -17.70 -28.69 5.65
N ASN A 637 -16.91 -29.73 5.35
CA ASN A 637 -17.06 -30.50 4.11
C ASN A 637 -18.43 -31.20 4.03
N TYR A 638 -18.94 -31.69 5.16
CA TYR A 638 -20.28 -32.29 5.23
C TYR A 638 -21.37 -31.25 4.97
N LEU A 639 -21.33 -30.10 5.67
CA LEU A 639 -22.27 -29.00 5.49
C LEU A 639 -22.28 -28.48 4.05
N GLU A 640 -21.11 -28.38 3.41
CA GLU A 640 -21.01 -27.95 2.02
C GLU A 640 -21.70 -28.91 1.06
N LYS A 641 -21.51 -30.24 1.24
CA LYS A 641 -22.18 -31.25 0.41
C LYS A 641 -23.69 -31.21 0.56
N GLU A 642 -24.18 -31.15 1.79
CA GLU A 642 -25.61 -31.03 2.09
C GLU A 642 -26.19 -29.77 1.45
N TRP A 643 -25.50 -28.65 1.60
CA TRP A 643 -25.93 -27.38 1.04
C TRP A 643 -25.97 -27.38 -0.48
N ILE A 644 -24.95 -27.94 -1.16
CA ILE A 644 -24.93 -28.08 -2.62
C ILE A 644 -26.12 -28.94 -3.08
N GLN A 645 -26.43 -30.03 -2.38
CA GLN A 645 -27.58 -30.87 -2.72
C GLN A 645 -28.91 -30.09 -2.59
N MET A 646 -29.07 -29.32 -1.51
CA MET A 646 -30.23 -28.43 -1.34
C MET A 646 -30.33 -27.41 -2.48
N LEU A 647 -29.21 -26.80 -2.86
CA LEU A 647 -29.17 -25.84 -3.98
C LEU A 647 -29.51 -26.48 -5.31
N ARG A 648 -29.04 -27.70 -5.59
CA ARG A 648 -29.40 -28.43 -6.82
C ARG A 648 -30.89 -28.77 -6.89
N ASN A 649 -31.49 -29.09 -5.74
CA ASN A 649 -32.94 -29.31 -5.66
C ASN A 649 -33.72 -28.01 -5.87
N LYS A 650 -33.23 -26.89 -5.30
CA LYS A 650 -33.87 -25.56 -5.42
C LYS A 650 -33.68 -24.93 -6.81
N TYR A 651 -32.54 -25.16 -7.43
CA TYR A 651 -32.13 -24.63 -8.72
C TYR A 651 -31.70 -25.77 -9.65
N PRO A 652 -32.66 -26.50 -10.25
CA PRO A 652 -32.34 -27.62 -11.13
C PRO A 652 -31.43 -27.20 -12.27
N VAL A 653 -30.39 -28.01 -12.52
CA VAL A 653 -29.37 -27.75 -13.53
C VAL A 653 -29.62 -28.59 -14.77
N THR A 654 -29.59 -27.97 -15.95
CA THR A 654 -29.61 -28.68 -17.25
C THR A 654 -28.36 -28.31 -18.03
N VAL A 655 -27.65 -29.30 -18.59
CA VAL A 655 -26.41 -29.08 -19.36
C VAL A 655 -26.67 -29.29 -20.85
N ASN A 656 -26.16 -28.39 -21.69
CA ASN A 656 -26.11 -28.55 -23.13
C ASN A 656 -24.83 -29.29 -23.54
N GLU A 657 -24.91 -30.62 -23.62
CA GLU A 657 -23.79 -31.48 -24.00
C GLU A 657 -23.21 -31.15 -25.38
N SER A 658 -24.03 -30.63 -26.31
CA SER A 658 -23.55 -30.26 -27.64
C SER A 658 -22.60 -29.06 -27.58
N THR A 659 -22.91 -28.06 -26.76
CA THR A 659 -22.05 -26.90 -26.53
C THR A 659 -20.82 -27.28 -25.71
N VAL A 660 -20.98 -28.09 -24.66
CA VAL A 660 -19.86 -28.55 -23.81
C VAL A 660 -18.81 -29.29 -24.63
N LYS A 661 -19.23 -30.17 -25.56
CA LYS A 661 -18.32 -30.86 -26.49
C LYS A 661 -17.55 -29.94 -27.43
N GLN A 662 -17.98 -28.71 -27.65
CA GLN A 662 -17.23 -27.76 -28.47
C GLN A 662 -16.10 -27.07 -27.70
N LEU A 663 -16.09 -27.16 -26.36
CA LEU A 663 -15.13 -26.46 -25.51
C LEU A 663 -13.76 -27.14 -25.47
N PHE A 664 -13.70 -28.44 -25.75
CA PHE A 664 -12.48 -29.27 -25.71
C PHE A 664 -12.15 -29.92 -27.06
N LYS A 665 -12.66 -29.35 -28.15
CA LYS A 665 -12.43 -29.82 -29.52
C LYS A 665 -11.33 -29.07 -30.23
#